data_AF-A0A939R437-F1
#
_entry.id   AF-A0A939R437-F1
#
_cell.length_a   1.000
_cell.length_b   1.000
_cell.length_c   1.000
_cell.angle_alpha   90.00
_cell.angle_beta   90.00
_cell.angle_gamma   90.00
#
_symmetry.space_group_name_H-M   'P 1'
#
loop_
_entity.id
_entity.type
_entity.pdbx_description
1 polymer ?
#
loop_
_entity_poly.entity_id
_entity_poly.type
_entity_poly.pdbx_seq_one_letter_code
_entity_poly.pdbx_strand_id
1 'polypeptide(L)'
;MKSLLLILILSVVNPRAATDSSVVRQIADYIVDIYQTGYYSGKDGKPYDDPRDIPPDEEIRLNTNYAAWHYTTGIINSALLQYSAMSGENKYAEHTVKHTAYSLQEWNKVRPSVTPTGDWHPFHGLRRFDELDFMGTECGALIDMEGWFGTDEYEELIQRAAEHIRHGQARFPDGTLVRTWPKECTLWADDLFMGLSFMTRYAMHYGDSLMLKDAILQVDNFNKYLWDDDAKLFWHAWFQETQANAGVHWGRCNGWVLRATVDLLDCLDPDSDDFKRIQGYLQRHVDGLRARQRPNGMWMNVLDSKSFDETSCTALFAGSIAHAIRNQWIDTEYSDMVFSAWNALKDKYIVDGQLNKVCIGTGIMDSVKDYAKRPTRDGDTHGAGIILVAGMEVLSLQTYLSGEYCCTLRPTFNSCSLELTAAAPIPGFAIEYRKVGQIKWTPVRFIPYYNDQPGYRTSLTRLDENSRYEYRVLINGSQKSIERFQTWNSKVRIAKTVVLDPNHINFPVRINDKGKPDGWIRYTVPEGAVLENRGRYPTFIIDDARYVILEGVTMKGPNIHQGAVNVKNSQNVRILNCEISDWGRVGVMRFDLKGKPAVGNDVINFDGAVKIQQGSSCVVVERCYIHDPAGRTNSWRYSHPSGAEAVIMYKPDHSTVLRYNDFVGGGDKHRFNDSVESFGNFDKDGGFNRDADISGNFLAFCNDDCIELDGGQRNVRCFGNRFESALVGVSIQGCMMSPSFIYDNVFSGLGDEFNRKGMNIKTGSGAHGPQARSYITDNYFGPQGGGIGFMNTLELHVHNNIIDKSTNFASRDSSPQSVTTDNVMNLTLDEKDLPEMYPMRPCPFVLSRQRFTNPKYEFDVTVKPLPELKDSIHFVIRQNYECDWFEVTPSSGYVKAGEELTLHVKLLEDKMQDRRYYRGAFLVRTPEGLSRPCTIYKETKFLPPFKAEKEGDVAVYLDAFNPTSGIPDVVDEKTSPSGKAVRMTKGNENTLEWEFTVPKDGRYYILLHGSGRPFPDVMASVDGSEFKKSEHQTNTNFMIWTILAPGGNFNLRIAYYDLDASKKHTLRLQPGPNKNTKILMLDGIVVTDNPEAFEPR
;
A
#
# COMPACT_ATOMS: atom_id res chain seq x y z
N MET A 1 15.86 14.30 60.54
CA MET A 1 14.65 13.52 60.17
C MET A 1 13.66 14.52 59.60
N LYS A 2 13.57 14.63 58.27
CA LYS A 2 12.47 14.09 57.42
C LYS A 2 11.14 14.81 57.67
N SER A 3 10.37 15.36 56.74
CA SER A 3 10.42 15.56 55.28
C SER A 3 9.23 16.48 54.92
N LEU A 4 9.20 16.97 53.67
CA LEU A 4 8.14 17.74 52.99
C LEU A 4 8.15 19.27 53.20
N LEU A 5 9.07 19.92 52.48
CA LEU A 5 8.92 21.31 52.06
C LEU A 5 8.37 21.34 50.63
N LEU A 6 7.19 21.92 50.50
CA LEU A 6 6.53 22.29 49.26
C LEU A 6 7.39 23.35 48.55
N ILE A 7 8.14 22.99 47.51
CA ILE A 7 8.84 23.96 46.67
C ILE A 7 7.95 24.28 45.47
N LEU A 8 7.23 25.39 45.62
CA LEU A 8 6.57 26.13 44.54
C LEU A 8 7.68 26.86 43.76
N ILE A 9 8.17 26.31 42.64
CA ILE A 9 8.92 27.12 41.67
C ILE A 9 7.90 27.78 40.75
N LEU A 10 7.60 29.02 41.09
CA LEU A 10 7.12 30.02 40.16
C LEU A 10 8.07 30.05 38.95
N SER A 11 7.55 29.62 37.81
CA SER A 11 8.06 29.98 36.50
C SER A 11 8.01 31.50 36.39
N VAL A 12 9.14 32.15 36.69
CA VAL A 12 9.41 33.46 36.12
C VAL A 12 9.48 33.22 34.62
N VAL A 13 8.38 33.56 33.93
CA VAL A 13 8.30 33.64 32.49
C VAL A 13 9.32 34.69 32.05
N ASN A 14 10.53 34.21 31.75
CA ASN A 14 11.50 34.96 30.99
C ASN A 14 10.92 35.10 29.57
N PRO A 15 10.91 36.28 28.94
CA PRO A 15 10.38 36.43 27.60
C PRO A 15 11.21 35.59 26.61
N ARG A 16 10.64 34.48 26.15
CA ARG A 16 11.05 33.60 25.03
C ARG A 16 12.56 33.29 24.91
N ALA A 17 13.04 32.30 25.67
CA ALA A 17 14.06 31.41 25.14
C ALA A 17 13.38 30.46 24.12
N ALA A 18 13.94 30.32 22.92
CA ALA A 18 13.45 29.39 21.91
C ALA A 18 13.56 27.94 22.45
N THR A 19 12.54 27.10 22.25
CA THR A 19 12.65 25.66 22.54
C THR A 19 13.57 24.99 21.51
N ASP A 20 14.23 23.89 21.86
CA ASP A 20 15.12 23.17 20.91
C ASP A 20 14.38 22.82 19.62
N SER A 21 13.11 22.37 19.72
CA SER A 21 12.25 22.09 18.56
C SER A 21 12.03 23.31 17.66
N SER A 22 11.90 24.51 18.23
CA SER A 22 11.74 25.75 17.46
C SER A 22 13.04 26.18 16.77
N VAL A 23 14.20 25.89 17.37
CA VAL A 23 15.50 26.14 16.75
C VAL A 23 15.73 25.20 15.57
N VAL A 24 15.44 23.90 15.74
CA VAL A 24 15.55 22.92 14.64
C VAL A 24 14.65 23.30 13.46
N ARG A 25 13.43 23.75 13.75
CA ARG A 25 12.52 24.27 12.72
C ARG A 25 13.09 25.50 12.01
N GLN A 26 13.64 26.47 12.74
CA GLN A 26 14.25 27.67 12.16
C GLN A 26 15.41 27.33 11.21
N ILE A 27 16.21 26.31 11.54
CA ILE A 27 17.28 25.83 10.66
C ILE A 27 16.69 25.28 9.35
N ALA A 28 15.68 24.43 9.44
CA ALA A 28 15.03 23.86 8.25
C ALA A 28 14.38 24.95 7.38
N ASP A 29 13.68 25.91 8.02
CA ASP A 29 13.09 27.07 7.35
C ASP A 29 14.16 27.92 6.66
N TYR A 30 15.27 28.23 7.34
CA TYR A 30 16.39 28.98 6.76
C TYR A 30 16.98 28.30 5.52
N ILE A 31 17.17 26.98 5.54
CA ILE A 31 17.68 26.21 4.40
C ILE A 31 16.75 26.35 3.19
N VAL A 32 15.44 26.24 3.42
CA VAL A 32 14.43 26.39 2.36
C VAL A 32 14.40 27.82 1.82
N ASP A 33 14.50 28.81 2.71
CA ASP A 33 14.37 30.23 2.39
C ASP A 33 15.61 30.81 1.69
N ILE A 34 16.82 30.32 2.00
CA ILE A 34 18.06 30.79 1.36
C ILE A 34 18.26 30.23 -0.06
N TYR A 35 17.52 29.18 -0.42
CA TYR A 35 17.60 28.60 -1.76
C TYR A 35 17.11 29.57 -2.84
N GLN A 36 17.98 29.87 -3.78
CA GLN A 36 17.73 30.77 -4.90
C GLN A 36 18.35 30.16 -6.18
N THR A 37 17.65 30.30 -7.29
CA THR A 37 18.11 29.86 -8.62
C THR A 37 18.70 31.03 -9.39
N GLY A 38 19.40 30.75 -10.49
CA GLY A 38 20.08 31.76 -11.33
C GLY A 38 21.58 31.88 -11.07
N TYR A 39 22.23 32.70 -11.91
CA TYR A 39 23.69 32.72 -12.06
C TYR A 39 24.25 34.15 -12.03
N TYR A 40 25.56 34.26 -11.80
CA TYR A 40 26.32 35.47 -12.07
C TYR A 40 27.69 35.17 -12.67
N SER A 41 28.22 36.12 -13.44
CA SER A 41 29.60 36.05 -13.94
C SER A 41 30.59 36.22 -12.79
N GLY A 42 31.57 35.31 -12.70
CA GLY A 42 32.66 35.39 -11.73
C GLY A 42 33.61 36.59 -11.93
N LYS A 43 33.52 37.29 -13.07
CA LYS A 43 34.39 38.42 -13.42
C LYS A 43 33.82 39.77 -13.01
N ASP A 44 32.56 40.05 -13.37
CA ASP A 44 31.91 41.36 -13.15
C ASP A 44 30.69 41.29 -12.20
N GLY A 45 30.29 40.09 -11.76
CA GLY A 45 29.16 39.89 -10.87
C GLY A 45 27.80 40.13 -11.52
N LYS A 46 27.73 40.27 -12.85
CA LYS A 46 26.47 40.51 -13.56
C LYS A 46 25.57 39.26 -13.49
N PRO A 47 24.27 39.41 -13.15
CA PRO A 47 23.34 38.28 -13.06
C PRO A 47 22.88 37.80 -14.44
N TYR A 48 22.60 36.49 -14.53
CA TYR A 48 22.09 35.80 -15.71
C TYR A 48 21.05 34.74 -15.30
N ASP A 49 19.98 34.62 -16.09
CA ASP A 49 18.94 33.59 -15.87
C ASP A 49 19.31 32.25 -16.53
N ASP A 50 20.14 32.27 -17.57
CA ASP A 50 20.61 31.09 -18.30
C ASP A 50 22.15 31.05 -18.29
N PRO A 51 22.78 29.93 -17.89
CA PRO A 51 24.23 29.85 -17.81
C PRO A 51 24.90 29.94 -19.19
N ARG A 52 24.18 29.70 -20.29
CA ARG A 52 24.68 29.80 -21.67
C ARG A 52 24.88 31.24 -22.14
N ASP A 53 24.31 32.21 -21.43
CA ASP A 53 24.45 33.64 -21.72
C ASP A 53 25.71 34.24 -21.07
N ILE A 54 26.39 33.48 -20.19
CA ILE A 54 27.68 33.86 -19.61
C ILE A 54 28.78 33.61 -20.65
N PRO A 55 29.69 34.56 -20.89
CA PRO A 55 30.80 34.36 -21.82
C PRO A 55 31.60 33.07 -21.52
N PRO A 56 31.97 32.26 -22.53
CA PRO A 56 32.54 30.92 -22.33
C PRO A 56 33.92 30.90 -21.65
N ASP A 57 34.59 32.05 -21.53
CA ASP A 57 35.85 32.24 -20.80
C ASP A 57 35.66 32.70 -19.34
N GLU A 58 34.43 32.87 -18.88
CA GLU A 58 34.10 33.35 -17.53
C GLU A 58 33.61 32.23 -16.60
N GLU A 59 33.97 32.32 -15.31
CA GLU A 59 33.52 31.38 -14.28
C GLU A 59 32.02 31.57 -14.03
N ILE A 60 31.24 30.48 -14.07
CA ILE A 60 29.81 30.47 -13.78
C ILE A 60 29.61 30.24 -12.28
N ARG A 61 28.96 31.17 -11.60
CA ARG A 61 28.63 31.05 -10.17
C ARG A 61 27.12 31.08 -9.94
N LEU A 62 26.64 30.36 -8.92
CA LEU A 62 25.23 30.33 -8.54
C LEU A 62 24.91 31.43 -7.53
N ASN A 63 23.70 31.98 -7.60
CA ASN A 63 23.16 32.94 -6.62
C ASN A 63 23.31 32.44 -5.16
N THR A 64 23.24 31.13 -4.96
CA THR A 64 23.58 30.48 -3.69
C THR A 64 24.19 29.10 -3.94
N ASN A 65 25.17 28.73 -3.11
CA ASN A 65 25.75 27.38 -3.14
C ASN A 65 24.77 26.29 -2.67
N TYR A 66 23.64 26.68 -2.07
CA TYR A 66 22.55 25.78 -1.69
C TYR A 66 21.78 25.24 -2.89
N ALA A 67 22.06 25.70 -4.12
CA ALA A 67 21.44 25.23 -5.36
C ALA A 67 22.41 24.39 -6.23
N ALA A 68 23.61 24.11 -5.73
CA ALA A 68 24.62 23.33 -6.47
C ALA A 68 24.33 21.83 -6.43
N TRP A 69 24.95 21.06 -7.32
CA TRP A 69 25.05 19.60 -7.17
C TRP A 69 26.39 19.26 -6.54
N HIS A 70 26.39 18.91 -5.26
CA HIS A 70 27.60 18.70 -4.47
C HIS A 70 27.30 17.91 -3.20
N TYR A 71 28.29 17.24 -2.60
CA TYR A 71 28.01 16.41 -1.43
C TYR A 71 27.32 17.17 -0.27
N THR A 72 27.61 18.46 -0.12
CA THR A 72 26.98 19.29 0.92
C THR A 72 25.47 19.44 0.74
N THR A 73 25.00 19.56 -0.50
CA THR A 73 23.57 19.65 -0.85
C THR A 73 22.89 18.28 -0.78
N GLY A 74 23.62 17.18 -1.06
CA GLY A 74 23.14 15.83 -0.80
C GLY A 74 22.80 15.59 0.67
N ILE A 75 23.66 16.02 1.59
CA ILE A 75 23.39 15.95 3.04
C ILE A 75 22.19 16.83 3.42
N ILE A 76 22.11 18.05 2.88
CA ILE A 76 20.98 18.96 3.12
C ILE A 76 19.67 18.31 2.67
N ASN A 77 19.65 17.70 1.48
CA ASN A 77 18.49 17.02 0.95
C ASN A 77 18.07 15.84 1.82
N SER A 78 19.01 14.96 2.21
CA SER A 78 18.69 13.85 3.12
C SER A 78 18.20 14.36 4.48
N ALA A 79 18.78 15.43 5.02
CA ALA A 79 18.36 16.03 6.28
C ALA A 79 16.95 16.66 6.21
N LEU A 80 16.60 17.34 5.11
CA LEU A 80 15.26 17.88 4.90
C LEU A 80 14.20 16.79 4.73
N LEU A 81 14.53 15.67 4.08
CA LEU A 81 13.64 14.51 3.97
C LEU A 81 13.38 13.87 5.34
N GLN A 82 14.44 13.68 6.13
CA GLN A 82 14.34 13.20 7.52
C GLN A 82 13.50 14.16 8.37
N TYR A 83 13.71 15.47 8.23
CA TYR A 83 12.94 16.47 8.97
C TYR A 83 11.48 16.54 8.52
N SER A 84 11.19 16.37 7.23
CA SER A 84 9.82 16.24 6.69
C SER A 84 9.10 15.07 7.35
N ALA A 85 9.76 13.91 7.42
CA ALA A 85 9.21 12.73 8.09
C ALA A 85 8.98 12.94 9.60
N MET A 86 9.91 13.62 10.28
CA MET A 86 9.82 13.89 11.73
C MET A 86 8.75 14.94 12.07
N SER A 87 8.61 15.99 11.25
CA SER A 87 7.70 17.12 11.50
C SER A 87 6.28 16.90 10.96
N GLY A 88 6.13 16.05 9.93
CA GLY A 88 4.89 15.88 9.18
C GLY A 88 4.59 17.00 8.18
N GLU A 89 5.57 17.88 7.89
CA GLU A 89 5.40 19.01 6.97
C GLU A 89 6.06 18.75 5.61
N ASN A 90 5.24 18.48 4.59
CA ASN A 90 5.70 18.09 3.26
C ASN A 90 6.56 19.13 2.53
N LYS A 91 6.49 20.42 2.90
CA LYS A 91 7.22 21.52 2.23
C LYS A 91 8.74 21.28 2.16
N TYR A 92 9.31 20.56 3.13
CA TYR A 92 10.74 20.25 3.15
C TYR A 92 11.10 19.15 2.15
N ALA A 93 10.26 18.12 1.99
CA ALA A 93 10.43 17.10 0.95
C ALA A 93 10.15 17.67 -0.46
N GLU A 94 9.13 18.51 -0.60
CA GLU A 94 8.85 19.22 -1.86
C GLU A 94 10.04 20.10 -2.30
N HIS A 95 10.73 20.71 -1.34
CA HIS A 95 11.93 21.48 -1.61
C HIS A 95 13.06 20.64 -2.20
N THR A 96 13.29 19.42 -1.69
CA THR A 96 14.39 18.58 -2.20
C THR A 96 14.11 18.11 -3.64
N VAL A 97 12.86 17.80 -3.96
CA VAL A 97 12.44 17.52 -5.34
C VAL A 97 12.69 18.72 -6.24
N LYS A 98 12.31 19.92 -5.78
CA LYS A 98 12.55 21.17 -6.53
C LYS A 98 14.05 21.40 -6.78
N HIS A 99 14.89 21.17 -5.76
CA HIS A 99 16.35 21.30 -5.87
C HIS A 99 16.93 20.33 -6.91
N THR A 100 16.55 19.05 -6.84
CA THR A 100 17.03 18.01 -7.75
C THR A 100 16.56 18.28 -9.18
N ALA A 101 15.28 18.57 -9.38
CA ALA A 101 14.72 18.88 -10.69
C ALA A 101 15.43 20.07 -11.35
N TYR A 102 15.71 21.13 -10.58
CA TYR A 102 16.51 22.25 -11.06
C TYR A 102 17.91 21.81 -11.51
N SER A 103 18.62 21.05 -10.69
CA SER A 103 19.99 20.60 -11.01
C SER A 103 20.05 19.77 -12.30
N LEU A 104 19.09 18.86 -12.49
CA LEU A 104 19.00 18.03 -13.70
C LEU A 104 18.62 18.86 -14.93
N GLN A 105 17.66 19.78 -14.78
CA GLN A 105 17.25 20.67 -15.86
C GLN A 105 18.41 21.55 -16.35
N GLU A 106 19.14 22.17 -15.42
CA GLU A 106 20.28 23.03 -15.76
C GLU A 106 21.43 22.23 -16.37
N TRP A 107 21.70 21.02 -15.87
CA TRP A 107 22.68 20.13 -16.48
C TRP A 107 22.32 19.78 -17.93
N ASN A 108 21.06 19.44 -18.20
CA ASN A 108 20.59 19.12 -19.55
C ASN A 108 20.73 20.30 -20.54
N LYS A 109 20.63 21.55 -20.07
CA LYS A 109 20.84 22.74 -20.92
C LYS A 109 22.29 22.88 -21.38
N VAL A 110 23.24 22.63 -20.48
CA VAL A 110 24.67 22.88 -20.74
C VAL A 110 25.42 21.66 -21.27
N ARG A 111 24.92 20.43 -21.00
CA ARG A 111 25.54 19.15 -21.43
C ARG A 111 25.98 19.13 -22.90
N PRO A 112 25.22 19.67 -23.88
CA PRO A 112 25.63 19.65 -25.30
C PRO A 112 26.80 20.58 -25.65
N SER A 113 27.07 21.60 -24.83
CA SER A 113 28.01 22.70 -25.12
C SER A 113 29.28 22.70 -24.28
N VAL A 114 29.40 21.81 -23.28
CA VAL A 114 30.56 21.75 -22.38
C VAL A 114 31.73 21.03 -23.07
N THR A 115 32.72 21.80 -23.55
CA THR A 115 34.04 21.26 -23.97
C THR A 115 34.88 20.85 -22.75
N PRO A 116 35.88 19.95 -22.88
CA PRO A 116 36.64 19.41 -21.75
C PRO A 116 37.51 20.39 -20.94
N THR A 117 37.42 21.69 -21.15
CA THR A 117 38.32 22.68 -20.55
C THR A 117 37.59 23.52 -19.48
N GLY A 118 37.87 23.25 -18.20
CA GLY A 118 37.55 24.11 -17.05
C GLY A 118 36.62 23.45 -16.00
N ASP A 119 37.19 22.96 -14.90
CA ASP A 119 36.53 22.20 -13.82
C ASP A 119 35.72 23.06 -12.81
N TRP A 120 35.01 24.09 -13.27
CA TRP A 120 34.35 25.08 -12.39
C TRP A 120 32.83 25.24 -12.60
N HIS A 121 32.16 24.28 -13.24
CA HIS A 121 30.71 24.34 -13.39
C HIS A 121 29.99 23.95 -12.09
N PRO A 122 28.93 24.66 -11.64
CA PRO A 122 28.20 24.29 -10.42
C PRO A 122 27.52 22.91 -10.42
N PHE A 123 27.40 22.30 -11.61
CA PHE A 123 26.85 20.96 -11.84
C PHE A 123 27.87 19.97 -12.41
N HIS A 124 29.18 20.26 -12.29
CA HIS A 124 30.24 19.38 -12.82
C HIS A 124 30.18 17.96 -12.25
N GLY A 125 29.64 17.76 -11.04
CA GLY A 125 29.48 16.44 -10.43
C GLY A 125 28.57 15.51 -11.25
N LEU A 126 27.49 16.01 -11.84
CA LEU A 126 26.60 15.25 -12.75
C LEU A 126 27.31 14.79 -14.04
N ARG A 127 28.35 15.52 -14.45
CA ARG A 127 29.22 15.16 -15.56
C ARG A 127 30.27 14.14 -15.15
N ARG A 128 31.16 14.56 -14.24
CA ARG A 128 32.38 13.86 -13.85
C ARG A 128 32.03 12.53 -13.20
N PHE A 129 31.27 12.60 -12.11
CA PHE A 129 30.75 11.43 -11.40
C PHE A 129 31.85 10.40 -11.03
N ASP A 130 33.12 10.81 -11.08
CA ASP A 130 34.31 9.97 -10.96
C ASP A 130 34.98 10.11 -9.57
N GLU A 131 34.42 10.97 -8.71
CA GLU A 131 34.80 11.14 -7.31
C GLU A 131 33.58 10.96 -6.40
N LEU A 132 33.81 10.43 -5.20
CA LEU A 132 32.76 10.17 -4.21
C LEU A 132 32.01 11.47 -3.80
N ASP A 133 32.70 12.61 -3.78
CA ASP A 133 32.12 13.93 -3.46
C ASP A 133 31.04 14.38 -4.48
N PHE A 134 31.04 13.80 -5.68
CA PHE A 134 30.11 14.18 -6.75
C PHE A 134 28.85 13.31 -6.81
N MET A 135 28.86 12.17 -6.13
CA MET A 135 27.83 11.14 -6.28
C MET A 135 27.30 10.63 -4.95
N GLY A 136 28.13 10.48 -3.92
CA GLY A 136 27.80 9.69 -2.73
C GLY A 136 26.53 10.14 -2.02
N THR A 137 26.60 11.31 -1.39
CA THR A 137 25.47 11.83 -0.61
C THR A 137 24.31 12.31 -1.47
N GLU A 138 24.55 12.80 -2.69
CA GLU A 138 23.49 13.25 -3.61
C GLU A 138 22.68 12.05 -4.12
N CYS A 139 23.32 10.99 -4.61
CA CYS A 139 22.64 9.77 -5.03
C CYS A 139 22.05 9.01 -3.85
N GLY A 140 22.69 9.09 -2.66
CA GLY A 140 22.07 8.62 -1.43
C GLY A 140 20.76 9.34 -1.12
N ALA A 141 20.72 10.67 -1.29
CA ALA A 141 19.49 11.45 -1.14
C ALA A 141 18.45 11.12 -2.23
N LEU A 142 18.86 10.79 -3.46
CA LEU A 142 17.92 10.32 -4.50
C LEU A 142 17.19 9.04 -4.07
N ILE A 143 17.90 8.07 -3.48
CA ILE A 143 17.28 6.85 -2.92
C ILE A 143 16.26 7.21 -1.84
N ASP A 144 16.59 8.17 -0.96
CA ASP A 144 15.67 8.67 0.07
C ASP A 144 14.42 9.34 -0.57
N MET A 145 14.57 10.01 -1.72
CA MET A 145 13.49 10.70 -2.45
C MET A 145 12.57 9.76 -3.24
N GLU A 146 13.05 8.62 -3.74
CA GLU A 146 12.21 7.65 -4.47
C GLU A 146 11.03 7.17 -3.63
N GLY A 147 11.21 7.10 -2.31
CA GLY A 147 10.15 6.79 -1.35
C GLY A 147 9.01 7.82 -1.31
N TRP A 148 9.17 8.98 -1.96
CA TRP A 148 8.21 10.09 -2.03
C TRP A 148 7.77 10.42 -3.47
N PHE A 149 8.68 10.44 -4.46
CA PHE A 149 8.42 11.00 -5.80
C PHE A 149 9.23 10.37 -6.96
N GLY A 150 9.43 9.04 -6.98
CA GLY A 150 10.31 8.35 -7.96
C GLY A 150 10.06 8.68 -9.45
N THR A 151 11.16 8.85 -10.20
CA THR A 151 11.19 9.03 -11.66
C THR A 151 12.30 8.18 -12.29
N ASP A 152 12.15 7.77 -13.55
CA ASP A 152 13.15 6.94 -14.25
C ASP A 152 14.55 7.58 -14.31
N GLU A 153 14.65 8.92 -14.27
CA GLU A 153 15.93 9.65 -14.27
C GLU A 153 16.73 9.49 -12.96
N TYR A 154 16.06 9.25 -11.82
CA TYR A 154 16.73 9.03 -10.54
C TYR A 154 17.41 7.66 -10.50
N GLU A 155 16.67 6.63 -10.91
CA GLU A 155 17.17 5.26 -11.02
C GLU A 155 18.44 5.20 -11.89
N GLU A 156 18.48 5.90 -13.03
CA GLU A 156 19.69 5.95 -13.88
C GLU A 156 20.92 6.47 -13.12
N LEU A 157 20.78 7.56 -12.37
CA LEU A 157 21.88 8.14 -11.59
C LEU A 157 22.29 7.25 -10.41
N ILE A 158 21.33 6.62 -9.75
CA ILE A 158 21.56 5.67 -8.66
C ILE A 158 22.35 4.46 -9.17
N GLN A 159 21.94 3.87 -10.30
CA GLN A 159 22.65 2.74 -10.88
C GLN A 159 24.04 3.13 -11.39
N ARG A 160 24.21 4.33 -11.96
CA ARG A 160 25.52 4.87 -12.33
C ARG A 160 26.44 5.00 -11.12
N ALA A 161 25.91 5.40 -9.96
CA ALA A 161 26.67 5.48 -8.71
C ALA A 161 27.10 4.11 -8.19
N ALA A 162 26.20 3.12 -8.24
CA ALA A 162 26.54 1.75 -7.87
C ALA A 162 27.63 1.16 -8.76
N GLU A 163 27.55 1.38 -10.08
CA GLU A 163 28.56 0.94 -11.03
C GLU A 163 29.92 1.62 -10.78
N HIS A 164 29.92 2.93 -10.53
CA HIS A 164 31.15 3.65 -10.20
C HIS A 164 31.79 3.11 -8.91
N ILE A 165 31.04 2.88 -7.84
CA ILE A 165 31.62 2.31 -6.60
C ILE A 165 32.21 0.93 -6.85
N ARG A 166 31.50 0.04 -7.56
CA ARG A 166 31.96 -1.34 -7.79
C ARG A 166 33.18 -1.41 -8.69
N HIS A 167 33.24 -0.57 -9.72
CA HIS A 167 34.15 -0.78 -10.85
C HIS A 167 34.96 0.45 -11.27
N GLY A 168 34.51 1.67 -10.92
CA GLY A 168 35.15 2.92 -11.34
C GLY A 168 36.02 3.59 -10.27
N GLN A 169 35.65 3.51 -9.00
CA GLN A 169 36.35 4.20 -7.91
C GLN A 169 37.72 3.56 -7.65
N ALA A 170 38.75 4.40 -7.53
CA ALA A 170 40.10 3.94 -7.24
C ALA A 170 40.17 3.26 -5.86
N ARG A 171 40.93 2.16 -5.78
CA ARG A 171 41.06 1.34 -4.57
C ARG A 171 42.49 0.89 -4.32
N PHE A 172 42.84 0.68 -3.04
CA PHE A 172 43.98 -0.15 -2.66
C PHE A 172 43.77 -1.63 -3.07
N PRO A 173 44.83 -2.45 -3.14
CA PRO A 173 44.71 -3.87 -3.47
C PRO A 173 43.81 -4.67 -2.52
N ASP A 174 43.63 -4.21 -1.27
CA ASP A 174 42.73 -4.82 -0.29
C ASP A 174 41.28 -4.30 -0.37
N GLY A 175 40.95 -3.53 -1.42
CA GLY A 175 39.61 -3.04 -1.69
C GLY A 175 39.27 -1.69 -1.05
N THR A 176 40.17 -1.07 -0.29
CA THR A 176 39.93 0.24 0.35
C THR A 176 39.72 1.35 -0.67
N LEU A 177 38.64 2.13 -0.56
CA LEU A 177 38.37 3.30 -1.41
C LEU A 177 39.44 4.39 -1.21
N VAL A 178 39.99 4.94 -2.29
CA VAL A 178 41.01 6.01 -2.26
C VAL A 178 40.78 7.06 -3.34
N ARG A 179 41.42 8.22 -3.18
CA ARG A 179 41.55 9.24 -4.24
C ARG A 179 42.86 9.07 -5.00
N THR A 180 42.89 9.55 -6.24
CA THR A 180 44.09 9.59 -7.08
C THR A 180 44.96 10.83 -6.86
N TRP A 181 44.52 11.72 -5.95
CA TRP A 181 45.16 13.00 -5.61
C TRP A 181 45.05 13.28 -4.10
N PRO A 182 45.88 14.17 -3.50
CA PRO A 182 46.95 14.98 -4.12
C PRO A 182 48.18 14.16 -4.52
N LYS A 183 48.27 12.91 -4.03
CA LYS A 183 49.25 11.91 -4.46
C LYS A 183 48.53 10.66 -4.97
N GLU A 184 49.22 9.87 -5.78
CA GLU A 184 48.69 8.60 -6.28
C GLU A 184 48.24 7.71 -5.11
N CYS A 185 46.98 7.27 -5.16
CA CYS A 185 46.32 6.44 -4.14
C CYS A 185 46.45 7.00 -2.71
N THR A 186 45.76 8.11 -2.44
CA THR A 186 45.63 8.69 -1.09
C THR A 186 44.28 8.31 -0.48
N LEU A 187 44.31 7.69 0.70
CA LEU A 187 43.11 7.42 1.48
C LEU A 187 42.74 8.65 2.31
N TRP A 188 41.55 9.22 2.09
CA TRP A 188 41.03 10.35 2.87
C TRP A 188 39.97 9.86 3.85
N ALA A 189 40.00 10.34 5.09
CA ALA A 189 39.00 9.98 6.11
C ALA A 189 37.56 10.35 5.69
N ASP A 190 37.39 11.46 4.97
CA ASP A 190 36.11 11.98 4.49
C ASP A 190 35.39 10.98 3.56
N ASP A 191 36.15 10.22 2.76
CA ASP A 191 35.62 9.27 1.79
C ASP A 191 34.85 8.12 2.42
N LEU A 192 35.05 7.86 3.73
CA LEU A 192 34.22 6.88 4.42
C LEU A 192 32.77 7.32 4.39
N PHE A 193 32.48 8.57 4.73
CA PHE A 193 31.13 9.10 4.70
C PHE A 193 30.61 9.28 3.28
N MET A 194 31.44 9.79 2.37
CA MET A 194 31.01 10.00 0.98
C MET A 194 30.62 8.68 0.32
N GLY A 195 31.42 7.63 0.48
CA GLY A 195 31.09 6.29 0.00
C GLY A 195 29.90 5.67 0.74
N LEU A 196 29.98 5.55 2.07
CA LEU A 196 28.95 4.83 2.83
C LEU A 196 27.58 5.49 2.77
N SER A 197 27.50 6.82 2.66
CA SER A 197 26.22 7.52 2.53
C SER A 197 25.37 7.00 1.37
N PHE A 198 26.00 6.55 0.28
CA PHE A 198 25.35 5.85 -0.81
C PHE A 198 25.28 4.33 -0.56
N MET A 199 26.41 3.70 -0.24
CA MET A 199 26.53 2.24 -0.20
C MET A 199 25.52 1.59 0.76
N THR A 200 25.33 2.18 1.94
CA THR A 200 24.39 1.63 2.93
C THR A 200 22.95 1.77 2.47
N ARG A 201 22.55 2.95 1.97
CA ARG A 201 21.20 3.18 1.41
C ARG A 201 20.91 2.27 0.23
N TYR A 202 21.86 2.14 -0.70
CA TYR A 202 21.73 1.27 -1.86
C TYR A 202 21.58 -0.19 -1.45
N ALA A 203 22.43 -0.68 -0.53
CA ALA A 203 22.36 -2.04 -0.06
C ALA A 203 21.00 -2.37 0.59
N MET A 204 20.48 -1.46 1.42
CA MET A 204 19.20 -1.65 2.09
C MET A 204 18.01 -1.54 1.12
N HIS A 205 18.05 -0.61 0.17
CA HIS A 205 16.98 -0.39 -0.80
C HIS A 205 16.85 -1.55 -1.79
N TYR A 206 17.96 -2.01 -2.37
CA TYR A 206 17.97 -3.05 -3.42
C TYR A 206 18.28 -4.46 -2.89
N GLY A 207 18.49 -4.62 -1.57
CA GLY A 207 18.87 -5.90 -0.97
C GLY A 207 20.25 -6.40 -1.40
N ASP A 208 21.18 -5.48 -1.72
CA ASP A 208 22.52 -5.83 -2.22
C ASP A 208 23.49 -6.16 -1.08
N SER A 209 23.57 -7.45 -0.76
CA SER A 209 24.49 -7.95 0.26
C SER A 209 25.99 -7.77 -0.06
N LEU A 210 26.39 -7.60 -1.32
CA LEU A 210 27.79 -7.39 -1.69
C LEU A 210 28.19 -5.93 -1.43
N MET A 211 27.32 -4.98 -1.77
CA MET A 211 27.52 -3.58 -1.44
C MET A 211 27.60 -3.37 0.09
N LEU A 212 26.76 -4.06 0.87
CA LEU A 212 26.84 -4.02 2.34
C LEU A 212 28.17 -4.57 2.87
N LYS A 213 28.64 -5.71 2.34
CA LYS A 213 29.95 -6.28 2.71
C LYS A 213 31.10 -5.36 2.38
N ASP A 214 31.04 -4.67 1.24
CA ASP A 214 32.05 -3.69 0.86
C ASP A 214 32.03 -2.48 1.82
N ALA A 215 30.84 -2.01 2.22
CA ALA A 215 30.72 -0.94 3.23
C ALA A 215 31.33 -1.35 4.60
N ILE A 216 31.13 -2.59 5.05
CA ILE A 216 31.78 -3.15 6.24
C ILE A 216 33.30 -3.15 6.09
N LEU A 217 33.80 -3.62 4.95
CA LEU A 217 35.23 -3.65 4.62
C LEU A 217 35.86 -2.25 4.68
N GLN A 218 35.14 -1.23 4.21
CA GLN A 218 35.64 0.15 4.27
C GLN A 218 35.83 0.61 5.71
N VAL A 219 34.89 0.37 6.63
CA VAL A 219 35.06 0.76 8.05
C VAL A 219 36.25 0.05 8.68
N ASP A 220 36.43 -1.24 8.39
CA ASP A 220 37.60 -2.01 8.85
C ASP A 220 38.92 -1.44 8.34
N ASN A 221 39.02 -1.19 7.04
CA ASN A 221 40.26 -0.71 6.45
C ASN A 221 40.57 0.74 6.83
N PHE A 222 39.56 1.60 6.98
CA PHE A 222 39.79 2.96 7.47
C PHE A 222 40.29 2.95 8.92
N ASN A 223 39.79 2.05 9.77
CA ASN A 223 40.38 1.82 11.11
C ASN A 223 41.82 1.31 11.01
N LYS A 224 42.11 0.37 10.10
CA LYS A 224 43.48 -0.15 9.89
C LYS A 224 44.50 0.93 9.50
N TYR A 225 44.12 1.86 8.61
CA TYR A 225 45.07 2.82 8.02
C TYR A 225 45.09 4.20 8.69
N LEU A 226 43.96 4.65 9.24
CA LEU A 226 43.82 6.03 9.70
C LEU A 226 43.72 6.17 11.23
N TRP A 227 43.47 5.09 11.96
CA TRP A 227 43.32 5.14 13.41
C TRP A 227 44.66 5.39 14.12
N ASP A 228 44.67 6.33 15.05
CA ASP A 228 45.74 6.54 16.03
C ASP A 228 45.32 5.96 17.38
N ASP A 229 45.97 4.87 17.81
CA ASP A 229 45.67 4.20 19.09
C ASP A 229 46.01 5.08 20.32
N ASP A 230 47.03 5.93 20.24
CA ASP A 230 47.43 6.81 21.36
C ASP A 230 46.44 7.96 21.50
N ALA A 231 46.04 8.57 20.38
CA ALA A 231 45.08 9.65 20.41
C ALA A 231 43.63 9.16 20.56
N LYS A 232 43.33 7.93 20.13
CA LYS A 232 41.96 7.43 19.87
C LYS A 232 41.18 8.31 18.89
N LEU A 233 41.85 8.76 17.84
CA LEU A 233 41.31 9.64 16.80
C LEU A 233 41.76 9.14 15.42
N PHE A 234 41.19 9.70 14.36
CA PHE A 234 41.58 9.41 12.99
C PHE A 234 42.47 10.50 12.41
N TRP A 235 43.57 10.11 11.79
CA TRP A 235 44.34 10.97 10.89
C TRP A 235 43.51 11.34 9.66
N HIS A 236 43.69 12.55 9.13
CA HIS A 236 42.93 13.01 7.96
C HIS A 236 43.19 12.18 6.70
N ALA A 237 44.42 11.72 6.47
CA ALA A 237 44.74 10.88 5.32
C ALA A 237 45.91 9.92 5.57
N TRP A 238 46.00 8.91 4.69
CA TRP A 238 47.13 7.99 4.55
C TRP A 238 47.65 8.01 3.10
N PHE A 239 48.96 8.16 2.93
CA PHE A 239 49.60 8.20 1.62
C PHE A 239 50.26 6.86 1.29
N GLN A 240 49.85 6.23 0.19
CA GLN A 240 50.42 4.95 -0.24
C GLN A 240 51.92 5.03 -0.54
N GLU A 241 52.36 6.12 -1.19
CA GLU A 241 53.77 6.30 -1.57
C GLU A 241 54.71 6.28 -0.35
N THR A 242 54.35 6.98 0.72
CA THR A 242 55.20 7.14 1.91
C THR A 242 54.86 6.16 3.04
N GLN A 243 53.77 5.41 2.91
CA GLN A 243 53.22 4.55 3.97
C GLN A 243 53.10 5.31 5.30
N ALA A 244 52.56 6.53 5.25
CA ALA A 244 52.49 7.45 6.39
C ALA A 244 51.19 8.26 6.39
N ASN A 245 50.74 8.64 7.59
CA ASN A 245 49.59 9.52 7.79
C ASN A 245 49.92 11.00 7.58
N ALA A 246 48.90 11.82 7.29
CA ALA A 246 49.00 13.28 7.11
C ALA A 246 49.28 14.08 8.41
N GLY A 247 49.41 13.41 9.56
CA GLY A 247 49.92 14.03 10.80
C GLY A 247 48.99 15.07 11.45
N VAL A 248 47.69 15.05 11.17
CA VAL A 248 46.69 15.93 11.82
C VAL A 248 45.39 15.18 12.18
N HIS A 249 44.87 15.46 13.39
CA HIS A 249 43.55 15.05 13.85
C HIS A 249 42.52 16.16 13.57
N TRP A 250 42.14 16.30 12.31
CA TRP A 250 41.17 17.33 11.89
C TRP A 250 39.75 16.96 12.34
N GLY A 251 39.04 17.92 12.92
CA GLY A 251 37.76 17.71 13.57
C GLY A 251 36.67 17.20 12.63
N ARG A 252 36.49 17.84 11.46
CA ARG A 252 35.39 17.46 10.55
C ARG A 252 35.59 16.08 9.92
N CYS A 253 36.80 15.70 9.53
CA CYS A 253 37.01 14.34 8.99
C CYS A 253 36.75 13.25 10.06
N ASN A 254 37.11 13.51 11.32
CA ASN A 254 36.72 12.63 12.43
C ASN A 254 35.19 12.57 12.57
N GLY A 255 34.50 13.69 12.39
CA GLY A 255 33.04 13.74 12.39
C GLY A 255 32.42 12.91 11.26
N TRP A 256 33.01 12.94 10.06
CA TRP A 256 32.57 12.11 8.93
C TRP A 256 32.76 10.63 9.19
N VAL A 257 33.91 10.23 9.73
CA VAL A 257 34.16 8.83 10.09
C VAL A 257 33.15 8.35 11.13
N LEU A 258 32.90 9.17 12.16
CA LEU A 258 31.91 8.85 13.19
C LEU A 258 30.50 8.72 12.60
N ARG A 259 30.12 9.64 11.70
CA ARG A 259 28.81 9.63 11.04
C ARG A 259 28.61 8.40 10.15
N ALA A 260 29.60 8.07 9.32
CA ALA A 260 29.56 6.89 8.46
C ALA A 260 29.45 5.59 9.28
N THR A 261 30.13 5.54 10.43
CA THR A 261 30.10 4.40 11.34
C THR A 261 28.70 4.17 11.91
N VAL A 262 28.01 5.23 12.37
CA VAL A 262 26.64 5.11 12.88
C VAL A 262 25.63 4.77 11.78
N ASP A 263 25.77 5.37 10.59
CA ASP A 263 24.91 5.07 9.44
C ASP A 263 25.08 3.60 8.96
N LEU A 264 26.27 3.02 9.09
CA LEU A 264 26.48 1.59 8.80
C LEU A 264 25.85 0.70 9.87
N LEU A 265 25.98 1.03 11.16
CA LEU A 265 25.41 0.24 12.25
C LEU A 265 23.88 0.12 12.15
N ASP A 266 23.19 1.14 11.65
CA ASP A 266 21.75 1.09 11.34
C ASP A 266 21.37 -0.02 10.33
N CYS A 267 22.33 -0.48 9.52
CA CYS A 267 22.12 -1.47 8.46
C CYS A 267 22.52 -2.90 8.85
N LEU A 268 23.13 -3.08 10.03
CA LEU A 268 23.67 -4.36 10.47
C LEU A 268 22.76 -5.05 11.47
N ASP A 269 22.81 -6.38 11.50
CA ASP A 269 22.14 -7.18 12.52
C ASP A 269 22.83 -6.94 13.89
N PRO A 270 22.12 -6.46 14.92
CA PRO A 270 22.67 -6.19 16.26
C PRO A 270 23.37 -7.40 16.92
N ASP A 271 23.00 -8.63 16.54
CA ASP A 271 23.59 -9.85 17.10
C ASP A 271 24.85 -10.31 16.35
N SER A 272 25.15 -9.73 15.18
CA SER A 272 26.29 -10.11 14.34
C SER A 272 27.65 -9.74 14.94
N ASP A 273 28.68 -10.48 14.55
CA ASP A 273 30.06 -10.19 14.96
C ASP A 273 30.56 -8.87 14.35
N ASP A 274 30.13 -8.55 13.12
CA ASP A 274 30.47 -7.28 12.46
C ASP A 274 29.89 -6.08 13.21
N PHE A 275 28.62 -6.16 13.64
CA PHE A 275 28.00 -5.11 14.45
C PHE A 275 28.78 -4.87 15.75
N LYS A 276 29.06 -5.93 16.52
CA LYS A 276 29.79 -5.83 17.80
C LYS A 276 31.19 -5.24 17.63
N ARG A 277 31.89 -5.64 16.56
CA ARG A 277 33.22 -5.14 16.24
C ARG A 277 33.18 -3.65 15.87
N ILE A 278 32.25 -3.23 15.00
CA ILE A 278 32.10 -1.83 14.57
C ILE A 278 31.61 -0.95 15.73
N GLN A 279 30.71 -1.45 16.58
CA GLN A 279 30.30 -0.81 17.83
C GLN A 279 31.51 -0.57 18.75
N GLY A 280 32.45 -1.52 18.80
CA GLY A 280 33.73 -1.35 19.51
C GLY A 280 34.58 -0.20 18.97
N TYR A 281 34.64 -0.02 17.64
CA TYR A 281 35.32 1.12 17.03
C TYR A 281 34.64 2.45 17.38
N LEU A 282 33.31 2.49 17.27
CA LEU A 282 32.49 3.64 17.68
C LEU A 282 32.78 4.06 19.13
N GLN A 283 32.72 3.11 20.07
CA GLN A 283 32.96 3.40 21.49
C GLN A 283 34.35 4.00 21.74
N ARG A 284 35.41 3.42 21.13
CA ARG A 284 36.78 3.95 21.28
C ARG A 284 36.92 5.37 20.72
N HIS A 285 36.27 5.66 19.59
CA HIS A 285 36.30 6.99 18.98
C HIS A 285 35.58 8.02 19.86
N VAL A 286 34.42 7.67 20.41
CA VAL A 286 33.67 8.51 21.35
C VAL A 286 34.48 8.82 22.62
N ASP A 287 35.20 7.86 23.17
CA ASP A 287 36.13 8.10 24.30
C ASP A 287 37.18 9.15 23.95
N GLY A 288 37.78 9.02 22.75
CA GLY A 288 38.78 9.94 22.23
C GLY A 288 38.24 11.37 22.12
N LEU A 289 37.02 11.51 21.60
CA LEU A 289 36.33 12.80 21.48
C LEU A 289 35.96 13.39 22.84
N ARG A 290 35.46 12.60 23.80
CA ARG A 290 35.14 13.05 25.17
C ARG A 290 36.36 13.68 25.85
N ALA A 291 37.55 13.10 25.63
CA ALA A 291 38.80 13.64 26.16
C ALA A 291 39.24 14.99 25.55
N ARG A 292 38.70 15.38 24.38
CA ARG A 292 39.01 16.65 23.70
C ARG A 292 37.89 17.69 23.76
N GLN A 293 36.74 17.39 24.37
CA GLN A 293 35.69 18.39 24.51
C GLN A 293 36.15 19.51 25.44
N ARG A 294 36.00 20.76 25.00
CA ARG A 294 36.35 21.91 25.84
C ARG A 294 35.25 22.19 26.87
N PRO A 295 35.56 22.88 27.98
CA PRO A 295 34.55 23.23 29.01
C PRO A 295 33.38 24.08 28.49
N ASN A 296 33.52 24.70 27.31
CA ASN A 296 32.45 25.46 26.66
C ASN A 296 31.54 24.59 25.76
N GLY A 297 31.70 23.26 25.76
CA GLY A 297 30.92 22.30 24.99
C GLY A 297 31.42 22.04 23.56
N MET A 298 32.34 22.87 23.06
CA MET A 298 32.82 22.80 21.67
C MET A 298 34.05 21.91 21.50
N TRP A 299 34.30 21.49 20.26
CA TRP A 299 35.60 20.96 19.83
C TRP A 299 36.33 21.96 18.94
N MET A 300 37.66 21.87 18.96
CA MET A 300 38.53 22.67 18.12
C MET A 300 38.64 22.09 16.71
N ASN A 301 38.94 22.92 15.71
CA ASN A 301 39.16 22.48 14.33
C ASN A 301 40.26 21.41 14.22
N VAL A 302 41.34 21.55 15.00
CA VAL A 302 42.33 20.47 15.25
C VAL A 302 42.12 20.00 16.68
N LEU A 303 41.78 18.74 16.87
CA LEU A 303 41.21 18.24 18.12
C LEU A 303 42.20 18.28 19.29
N ASP A 304 43.49 18.08 19.03
CA ASP A 304 44.57 17.94 20.00
C ASP A 304 45.63 19.06 19.93
N SER A 305 45.39 20.10 19.13
CA SER A 305 46.29 21.25 18.98
C SER A 305 45.53 22.57 19.00
N LYS A 306 46.20 23.64 19.45
CA LYS A 306 45.57 24.95 19.63
C LYS A 306 45.03 25.49 18.30
N SER A 307 43.70 25.54 18.18
CA SER A 307 42.98 26.11 17.05
C SER A 307 41.64 26.72 17.50
N PHE A 308 40.79 27.15 16.56
CA PHE A 308 39.50 27.76 16.86
C PHE A 308 38.41 26.72 17.13
N ASP A 309 37.37 27.08 17.89
CA ASP A 309 36.17 26.25 18.06
C ASP A 309 35.44 26.15 16.72
N GLU A 310 35.21 24.92 16.25
CA GLU A 310 34.64 24.68 14.92
C GLU A 310 33.26 24.05 15.04
N THR A 311 32.31 24.62 14.32
CA THR A 311 30.88 24.36 14.54
C THR A 311 30.38 23.12 13.81
N SER A 312 30.91 22.80 12.62
CA SER A 312 30.47 21.61 11.86
C SER A 312 30.92 20.29 12.49
N CYS A 313 32.17 20.18 12.95
CA CYS A 313 32.65 18.99 13.64
C CYS A 313 31.94 18.79 14.98
N THR A 314 31.71 19.88 15.73
CA THR A 314 30.94 19.83 16.98
C THR A 314 29.52 19.31 16.74
N ALA A 315 28.86 19.75 15.66
CA ALA A 315 27.53 19.28 15.30
C ALA A 315 27.54 17.81 14.84
N LEU A 316 28.53 17.37 14.05
CA LEU A 316 28.70 15.95 13.68
C LEU A 316 28.86 15.06 14.91
N PHE A 317 29.73 15.45 15.85
CA PHE A 317 29.93 14.70 17.08
C PHE A 317 28.65 14.65 17.92
N ALA A 318 27.99 15.79 18.15
CA ALA A 318 26.76 15.82 18.93
C ALA A 318 25.67 14.93 18.32
N GLY A 319 25.43 15.04 17.00
CA GLY A 319 24.40 14.26 16.31
C GLY A 319 24.69 12.76 16.29
N SER A 320 25.90 12.36 15.91
CA SER A 320 26.26 10.93 15.83
C SER A 320 26.32 10.25 17.19
N ILE A 321 26.77 10.96 18.24
CA ILE A 321 26.80 10.42 19.60
C ILE A 321 25.38 10.33 20.15
N ALA A 322 24.52 11.33 19.90
CA ALA A 322 23.11 11.27 20.26
C ALA A 322 22.41 10.05 19.63
N HIS A 323 22.64 9.85 18.34
CA HIS A 323 22.17 8.70 17.58
C HIS A 323 22.65 7.36 18.20
N ALA A 324 23.94 7.26 18.52
CA ALA A 324 24.50 6.06 19.12
C ALA A 324 23.92 5.75 20.53
N ILE A 325 23.67 6.78 21.35
CA ILE A 325 23.06 6.61 22.67
C ILE A 325 21.61 6.12 22.55
N ARG A 326 20.78 6.73 21.69
CA ARG A 326 19.36 6.34 21.55
C ARG A 326 19.18 4.91 21.03
N ASN A 327 20.15 4.44 20.22
CA ASN A 327 20.18 3.08 19.72
C ASN A 327 20.88 2.10 20.69
N GLN A 328 21.28 2.56 21.89
CA GLN A 328 21.91 1.76 22.94
C GLN A 328 23.25 1.13 22.52
N TRP A 329 23.94 1.74 21.56
CA TRP A 329 25.26 1.29 21.11
C TRP A 329 26.37 1.76 22.05
N ILE A 330 26.14 2.89 22.73
CA ILE A 330 27.01 3.45 23.76
C ILE A 330 26.16 3.90 24.96
N ASP A 331 26.79 4.06 26.11
CA ASP A 331 26.09 4.32 27.38
C ASP A 331 25.46 5.74 27.44
N THR A 332 24.34 5.85 28.15
CA THR A 332 23.67 7.13 28.41
C THR A 332 24.52 8.18 29.14
N GLU A 333 25.63 7.81 29.79
CA GLU A 333 26.56 8.76 30.42
C GLU A 333 27.17 9.78 29.45
N TYR A 334 27.20 9.47 28.14
CA TYR A 334 27.68 10.38 27.11
C TYR A 334 26.70 11.51 26.78
N SER A 335 25.48 11.49 27.34
CA SER A 335 24.43 12.47 27.05
C SER A 335 24.79 13.89 27.48
N ASP A 336 25.51 14.07 28.60
CA ASP A 336 25.94 15.40 29.07
C ASP A 336 26.87 16.08 28.06
N MET A 337 27.75 15.30 27.43
CA MET A 337 28.65 15.78 26.38
C MET A 337 27.87 16.26 25.15
N VAL A 338 26.84 15.50 24.73
CA VAL A 338 25.94 15.87 23.63
C VAL A 338 25.19 17.17 23.94
N PHE A 339 24.55 17.26 25.11
CA PHE A 339 23.76 18.44 25.47
C PHE A 339 24.62 19.69 25.68
N SER A 340 25.83 19.54 26.22
CA SER A 340 26.80 20.64 26.33
C SER A 340 27.16 21.20 24.95
N ALA A 341 27.42 20.32 23.98
CA ALA A 341 27.73 20.70 22.60
C ALA A 341 26.54 21.37 21.90
N TRP A 342 25.35 20.78 22.00
CA TRP A 342 24.13 21.35 21.41
C TRP A 342 23.81 22.73 21.97
N ASN A 343 23.86 22.90 23.29
CA ASN A 343 23.61 24.21 23.90
C ASN A 343 24.67 25.24 23.48
N ALA A 344 25.94 24.85 23.37
CA ALA A 344 26.98 25.75 22.89
C ALA A 344 26.74 26.22 21.45
N LEU A 345 26.31 25.31 20.55
CA LEU A 345 25.93 25.62 19.17
C LEU A 345 24.71 26.54 19.14
N LYS A 346 23.62 26.11 19.77
CA LYS A 346 22.33 26.81 19.83
C LYS A 346 22.45 28.23 20.36
N ASP A 347 23.16 28.42 21.47
CA ASP A 347 23.14 29.71 22.18
C ASP A 347 24.11 30.74 21.60
N LYS A 348 25.10 30.32 20.80
CA LYS A 348 26.20 31.20 20.33
C LYS A 348 26.45 31.22 18.84
N TYR A 349 26.08 30.15 18.14
CA TYR A 349 26.49 29.94 16.74
C TYR A 349 25.32 29.73 15.79
N ILE A 350 24.11 29.50 16.29
CA ILE A 350 22.90 29.46 15.47
C ILE A 350 22.20 30.81 15.58
N VAL A 351 22.16 31.56 14.47
CA VAL A 351 21.55 32.91 14.40
C VAL A 351 20.54 32.88 13.25
N ASP A 352 19.25 33.12 13.55
CA ASP A 352 18.16 33.11 12.56
C ASP A 352 18.13 31.83 11.68
N GLY A 353 18.38 30.67 12.30
CA GLY A 353 18.44 29.37 11.61
C GLY A 353 19.76 29.07 10.88
N GLN A 354 20.64 30.05 10.72
CA GLN A 354 21.96 29.91 10.11
C GLN A 354 23.01 29.42 11.11
N LEU A 355 23.84 28.44 10.73
CA LEU A 355 25.03 28.06 11.51
C LEU A 355 26.25 28.90 11.11
N ASN A 356 26.86 29.55 12.11
CA ASN A 356 28.00 30.45 11.92
C ASN A 356 29.35 29.77 12.21
N LYS A 357 30.43 30.41 11.73
CA LYS A 357 31.83 30.00 11.90
C LYS A 357 32.14 28.57 11.46
N VAL A 358 31.52 28.12 10.37
CA VAL A 358 31.80 26.81 9.77
C VAL A 358 33.14 26.88 9.03
N CYS A 359 34.04 25.94 9.29
CA CYS A 359 35.30 25.84 8.54
C CYS A 359 34.99 25.56 7.07
N ILE A 360 35.54 26.33 6.13
CA ILE A 360 35.25 26.11 4.71
C ILE A 360 35.80 24.76 4.20
N GLY A 361 35.43 24.34 2.99
CA GLY A 361 35.99 23.16 2.32
C GLY A 361 37.52 23.11 2.44
N THR A 362 38.05 21.98 2.89
CA THR A 362 39.45 21.83 3.31
C THR A 362 39.94 20.46 2.85
N GLY A 363 40.85 20.44 1.88
CA GLY A 363 41.56 19.22 1.47
C GLY A 363 42.72 18.88 2.41
N ILE A 364 43.59 17.96 1.97
CA ILE A 364 44.80 17.64 2.73
C ILE A 364 45.78 18.82 2.69
N MET A 365 46.05 19.45 3.83
CA MET A 365 47.03 20.53 4.00
C MET A 365 48.39 20.00 4.47
N ASP A 366 49.44 20.80 4.25
CA ASP A 366 50.84 20.44 4.51
C ASP A 366 51.22 20.43 6.01
N SER A 367 50.47 21.11 6.88
CA SER A 367 50.80 21.17 8.31
C SER A 367 49.60 21.42 9.23
N VAL A 368 49.73 20.98 10.49
CA VAL A 368 48.76 21.29 11.58
C VAL A 368 48.46 22.80 11.66
N LYS A 369 49.46 23.64 11.41
CA LYS A 369 49.31 25.11 11.45
C LYS A 369 48.38 25.63 10.35
N ASP A 370 48.37 24.97 9.20
CA ASP A 370 47.51 25.36 8.07
C ASP A 370 46.06 24.97 8.33
N TYR A 371 45.81 23.80 8.92
CA TYR A 371 44.48 23.45 9.45
C TYR A 371 44.02 24.44 10.52
N ALA A 372 44.88 24.76 11.49
CA ALA A 372 44.54 25.67 12.58
C ALA A 372 44.18 27.10 12.11
N LYS A 373 44.58 27.47 10.89
CA LYS A 373 44.35 28.79 10.27
C LYS A 373 43.32 28.78 9.15
N ARG A 374 42.63 27.65 8.89
CA ARG A 374 41.58 27.61 7.88
C ARG A 374 40.50 28.65 8.18
N PRO A 375 40.06 29.41 7.18
CA PRO A 375 39.04 30.42 7.38
C PRO A 375 37.68 29.76 7.65
N THR A 376 36.84 30.50 8.34
CA THR A 376 35.45 30.13 8.58
C THR A 376 34.50 31.02 7.78
N ARG A 377 33.30 30.51 7.53
CA ARG A 377 32.22 31.21 6.84
C ARG A 377 30.90 30.97 7.55
N ASP A 378 30.11 32.01 7.68
CA ASP A 378 28.76 31.94 8.23
C ASP A 378 27.80 31.42 7.17
N GLY A 379 26.90 30.50 7.53
CA GLY A 379 25.96 29.88 6.60
C GLY A 379 26.61 29.03 5.51
N ASP A 380 27.79 28.46 5.78
CA ASP A 380 28.45 27.56 4.83
C ASP A 380 27.63 26.26 4.66
N THR A 381 27.46 25.79 3.42
CA THR A 381 26.72 24.55 3.10
C THR A 381 27.32 23.32 3.78
N HIS A 382 28.61 23.34 4.13
CA HIS A 382 29.27 22.28 4.89
C HIS A 382 28.66 22.09 6.28
N GLY A 383 27.99 23.08 6.86
CA GLY A 383 27.37 22.98 8.19
C GLY A 383 25.86 22.80 8.18
N ALA A 384 25.17 23.17 7.10
CA ALA A 384 23.71 23.34 7.08
C ALA A 384 22.93 22.02 7.27
N GLY A 385 23.24 20.99 6.48
CA GLY A 385 22.61 19.68 6.64
C GLY A 385 23.02 19.02 7.96
N ILE A 386 24.28 19.20 8.37
CA ILE A 386 24.83 18.64 9.61
C ILE A 386 24.08 19.15 10.84
N ILE A 387 23.89 20.46 10.96
CA ILE A 387 23.24 21.04 12.15
C ILE A 387 21.77 20.65 12.24
N LEU A 388 21.10 20.51 11.10
CA LEU A 388 19.72 20.01 11.07
C LEU A 388 19.65 18.58 11.59
N VAL A 389 20.52 17.67 11.12
CA VAL A 389 20.55 16.31 11.63
C VAL A 389 20.94 16.26 13.10
N ALA A 390 21.94 17.04 13.53
CA ALA A 390 22.34 17.11 14.93
C ALA A 390 21.17 17.53 15.83
N GLY A 391 20.40 18.53 15.41
CA GLY A 391 19.22 18.98 16.13
C GLY A 391 18.13 17.92 16.23
N MET A 392 17.84 17.21 15.14
CA MET A 392 16.86 16.10 15.13
C MET A 392 17.27 14.96 16.07
N GLU A 393 18.56 14.60 16.05
CA GLU A 393 19.11 13.54 16.88
C GLU A 393 19.11 13.92 18.37
N VAL A 394 19.42 15.18 18.69
CA VAL A 394 19.33 15.70 20.07
C VAL A 394 17.90 15.68 20.57
N LEU A 395 16.92 16.12 19.76
CA LEU A 395 15.50 16.04 20.13
C LEU A 395 15.08 14.60 20.39
N SER A 396 15.48 13.68 19.50
CA SER A 396 15.19 12.25 19.65
C SER A 396 15.84 11.64 20.89
N LEU A 397 17.08 12.06 21.22
CA LEU A 397 17.75 11.65 22.46
C LEU A 397 17.04 12.20 23.71
N GLN A 398 16.59 13.46 23.70
CA GLN A 398 15.81 14.04 24.80
C GLN A 398 14.52 13.23 25.04
N THR A 399 13.82 12.88 23.98
CA THR A 399 12.63 12.02 24.00
C THR A 399 12.96 10.63 24.56
N TYR A 400 14.04 10.00 24.09
CA TYR A 400 14.51 8.71 24.60
C TYR A 400 14.84 8.73 26.10
N LEU A 401 15.64 9.70 26.56
CA LEU A 401 16.08 9.79 27.97
C LEU A 401 14.97 10.21 28.92
N SER A 402 14.03 11.04 28.47
CA SER A 402 12.84 11.40 29.25
C SER A 402 11.82 10.26 29.34
N GLY A 403 11.91 9.28 28.43
CA GLY A 403 10.88 8.27 28.23
C GLY A 403 9.59 8.85 27.67
N GLU A 404 9.65 10.06 27.09
CA GLU A 404 8.55 10.65 26.33
C GLU A 404 8.37 9.86 25.04
N TYR A 405 7.13 9.55 24.69
CA TYR A 405 6.76 8.99 23.41
C TYR A 405 5.55 9.80 22.94
N CYS A 406 5.51 10.11 21.65
CA CYS A 406 4.31 10.72 21.07
C CYS A 406 3.36 9.60 20.66
N CYS A 407 2.25 9.46 21.38
CA CYS A 407 1.18 8.57 21.00
C CYS A 407 0.13 9.34 20.19
N THR A 408 -0.15 8.86 18.98
CA THR A 408 -1.25 9.35 18.16
C THR A 408 -2.39 8.33 18.23
N LEU A 409 -3.55 8.80 18.71
CA LEU A 409 -4.79 8.03 18.72
C LEU A 409 -5.72 8.50 17.60
N ARG A 410 -6.30 7.54 16.89
CA ARG A 410 -7.32 7.78 15.87
C ARG A 410 -8.55 6.88 16.16
N PRO A 411 -9.47 7.33 17.02
CA PRO A 411 -10.68 6.56 17.28
C PRO A 411 -11.62 6.55 16.08
N THR A 412 -12.36 5.46 15.93
CA THR A 412 -13.53 5.30 15.06
C THR A 412 -14.72 4.88 15.93
N PHE A 413 -15.75 4.23 15.37
CA PHE A 413 -16.94 3.80 16.13
C PHE A 413 -16.64 2.66 17.10
N ASN A 414 -15.93 1.62 16.66
CA ASN A 414 -15.70 0.40 17.45
C ASN A 414 -14.22 0.02 17.59
N SER A 415 -13.33 0.93 17.18
CA SER A 415 -11.89 0.74 17.20
C SER A 415 -11.16 2.04 17.53
N CYS A 416 -9.86 1.93 17.80
CA CYS A 416 -8.97 3.08 17.89
C CYS A 416 -7.58 2.67 17.40
N SER A 417 -7.07 3.33 16.37
CA SER A 417 -5.67 3.15 15.99
C SER A 417 -4.78 3.82 17.01
N LEU A 418 -3.65 3.18 17.27
CA LEU A 418 -2.60 3.67 18.15
C LEU A 418 -1.28 3.59 17.40
N GLU A 419 -0.65 4.74 17.22
CA GLU A 419 0.71 4.85 16.70
C GLU A 419 1.58 5.51 17.75
N LEU A 420 2.69 4.86 18.10
CA LEU A 420 3.63 5.36 19.08
C LEU A 420 4.99 5.46 18.43
N THR A 421 5.48 6.68 18.24
CA THR A 421 6.82 6.90 17.70
C THR A 421 7.86 6.51 18.74
N ALA A 422 8.77 5.63 18.36
CA ALA A 422 9.89 5.20 19.18
C ALA A 422 11.06 4.88 18.25
N ALA A 423 12.26 5.38 18.56
CA ALA A 423 13.42 5.20 17.70
C ALA A 423 13.92 3.74 17.63
N ALA A 424 13.61 2.93 18.66
CA ALA A 424 13.94 1.51 18.74
C ALA A 424 12.85 0.74 19.51
N PRO A 425 12.77 -0.60 19.36
CA PRO A 425 11.91 -1.42 20.22
C PRO A 425 12.30 -1.27 21.70
N ILE A 426 11.30 -1.00 22.53
CA ILE A 426 11.41 -0.84 23.98
C ILE A 426 11.20 -2.21 24.66
N PRO A 427 12.18 -2.74 25.41
CA PRO A 427 12.02 -3.99 26.15
C PRO A 427 10.92 -3.91 27.21
N GLY A 428 10.12 -4.99 27.31
CA GLY A 428 9.01 -5.08 28.26
C GLY A 428 7.88 -4.07 28.01
N PHE A 429 7.81 -3.53 26.78
CA PHE A 429 6.74 -2.64 26.35
C PHE A 429 5.41 -3.37 26.24
N ALA A 430 4.37 -2.82 26.86
CA ALA A 430 3.02 -3.31 26.74
C ALA A 430 2.02 -2.16 26.77
N ILE A 431 0.87 -2.38 26.14
CA ILE A 431 -0.25 -1.45 26.16
C ILE A 431 -1.44 -2.19 26.76
N GLU A 432 -2.16 -1.52 27.65
CA GLU A 432 -3.42 -2.01 28.16
C GLU A 432 -4.48 -0.91 28.07
N TYR A 433 -5.73 -1.30 27.94
CA TYR A 433 -6.86 -0.37 27.84
C TYR A 433 -8.06 -0.85 28.66
N ARG A 434 -8.93 0.08 29.03
CA ARG A 434 -10.22 -0.23 29.66
C ARG A 434 -11.24 0.86 29.38
N LYS A 435 -12.52 0.50 29.47
CA LYS A 435 -13.59 1.51 29.45
C LYS A 435 -13.52 2.33 30.74
N VAL A 436 -13.68 3.65 30.66
CA VAL A 436 -13.61 4.52 31.85
C VAL A 436 -14.64 4.07 32.88
N GLY A 437 -14.17 3.85 34.12
CA GLY A 437 -14.97 3.33 35.23
C GLY A 437 -14.86 1.82 35.46
N GLN A 438 -14.28 1.06 34.53
CA GLN A 438 -13.93 -0.34 34.77
C GLN A 438 -12.63 -0.46 35.57
N ILE A 439 -12.53 -1.53 36.38
CA ILE A 439 -11.32 -1.81 37.18
C ILE A 439 -10.30 -2.60 36.37
N LYS A 440 -10.75 -3.63 35.64
CA LYS A 440 -9.90 -4.55 34.88
C LYS A 440 -9.30 -3.87 33.65
N TRP A 441 -7.99 -4.02 33.49
CA TRP A 441 -7.26 -3.65 32.28
C TRP A 441 -7.25 -4.83 31.29
N THR A 442 -7.42 -4.52 30.01
CA THR A 442 -7.34 -5.47 28.90
C THR A 442 -6.03 -5.24 28.16
N PRO A 443 -5.15 -6.26 28.03
CA PRO A 443 -3.92 -6.10 27.27
C PRO A 443 -4.20 -6.03 25.77
N VAL A 444 -3.43 -5.19 25.08
CA VAL A 444 -3.40 -5.17 23.61
C VAL A 444 -2.57 -6.34 23.12
N ARG A 445 -3.18 -7.21 22.30
CA ARG A 445 -2.59 -8.49 21.93
C ARG A 445 -1.41 -8.36 20.95
N PHE A 446 -1.53 -7.47 19.98
CA PHE A 446 -0.57 -7.33 18.89
C PHE A 446 0.05 -5.95 18.94
N ILE A 447 1.34 -5.84 19.23
CA ILE A 447 2.03 -4.55 19.35
C ILE A 447 3.33 -4.60 18.54
N PRO A 448 3.23 -4.75 17.20
CA PRO A 448 4.40 -4.83 16.34
C PRO A 448 5.17 -3.50 16.32
N TYR A 449 6.49 -3.61 16.36
CA TYR A 449 7.40 -2.52 16.05
C TYR A 449 7.77 -2.55 14.57
N TYR A 450 7.95 -1.36 13.98
CA TYR A 450 8.32 -1.17 12.59
C TYR A 450 9.47 -0.16 12.45
N ASN A 451 10.34 -0.39 11.46
CA ASN A 451 11.61 0.33 11.24
C ASN A 451 11.49 1.40 10.14
N ASP A 452 10.61 1.20 9.15
CA ASP A 452 10.32 2.15 8.06
C ASP A 452 9.74 3.48 8.56
N GLN A 453 8.96 3.43 9.63
CA GLN A 453 8.55 4.57 10.44
C GLN A 453 8.71 4.15 11.92
N PRO A 454 9.91 4.38 12.50
CA PRO A 454 10.29 3.88 13.82
C PRO A 454 9.20 4.08 14.87
N GLY A 455 8.61 2.96 15.30
CA GLY A 455 7.54 2.98 16.27
C GLY A 455 6.64 1.77 16.25
N TYR A 456 5.68 1.79 17.17
CA TYR A 456 4.64 0.78 17.30
C TYR A 456 3.38 1.22 16.59
N ARG A 457 2.78 0.31 15.83
CA ARG A 457 1.49 0.55 15.16
C ARG A 457 0.55 -0.58 15.52
N THR A 458 -0.58 -0.25 16.13
CA THR A 458 -1.57 -1.23 16.56
C THR A 458 -2.96 -0.64 16.60
N SER A 459 -3.96 -1.48 16.85
CA SER A 459 -5.34 -1.07 17.02
C SER A 459 -5.97 -1.70 18.25
N LEU A 460 -6.68 -0.87 19.00
CA LEU A 460 -7.65 -1.29 19.99
C LEU A 460 -8.94 -1.67 19.24
N THR A 461 -9.40 -2.91 19.41
CA THR A 461 -10.57 -3.45 18.70
C THR A 461 -11.69 -3.80 19.67
N ARG A 462 -12.90 -4.03 19.12
CA ARG A 462 -14.10 -4.43 19.89
C ARG A 462 -14.45 -3.45 20.99
N LEU A 463 -14.37 -2.16 20.68
CA LEU A 463 -14.78 -1.08 21.56
C LEU A 463 -16.28 -0.80 21.39
N ASP A 464 -16.89 -0.29 22.45
CA ASP A 464 -18.26 0.22 22.41
C ASP A 464 -18.29 1.58 21.71
N GLU A 465 -19.35 1.81 20.94
CA GLU A 465 -19.60 3.11 20.32
C GLU A 465 -19.86 4.20 21.38
N ASN A 466 -19.51 5.45 21.05
CA ASN A 466 -19.74 6.64 21.88
C ASN A 466 -19.32 6.45 23.35
N SER A 467 -18.19 5.79 23.56
CA SER A 467 -17.72 5.37 24.87
C SER A 467 -16.33 5.92 25.14
N ARG A 468 -16.11 6.32 26.38
CA ARG A 468 -14.81 6.82 26.84
C ARG A 468 -13.95 5.65 27.29
N TYR A 469 -12.71 5.65 26.81
CA TYR A 469 -11.69 4.67 27.15
C TYR A 469 -10.46 5.36 27.72
N GLU A 470 -9.71 4.63 28.52
CA GLU A 470 -8.35 5.00 28.88
C GLU A 470 -7.41 3.86 28.52
N TYR A 471 -6.21 4.21 28.06
CA TYR A 471 -5.12 3.27 27.85
C TYR A 471 -3.91 3.68 28.67
N ARG A 472 -3.06 2.72 28.97
CA ARG A 472 -1.79 2.92 29.66
C ARG A 472 -0.67 2.22 28.91
N VAL A 473 0.49 2.87 28.91
CA VAL A 473 1.74 2.27 28.45
C VAL A 473 2.50 1.75 29.67
N LEU A 474 2.98 0.52 29.55
CA LEU A 474 3.79 -0.18 30.53
C LEU A 474 5.17 -0.43 29.94
N ILE A 475 6.22 -0.17 30.73
CA ILE A 475 7.59 -0.59 30.41
C ILE A 475 8.10 -1.39 31.60
N ASN A 476 8.45 -2.65 31.38
CA ASN A 476 8.86 -3.59 32.43
C ASN A 476 7.84 -3.64 33.60
N GLY A 477 6.54 -3.66 33.25
CA GLY A 477 5.43 -3.68 34.20
C GLY A 477 5.15 -2.35 34.93
N SER A 478 5.98 -1.31 34.73
CA SER A 478 5.77 0.01 35.33
C SER A 478 4.95 0.91 34.42
N GLN A 479 3.88 1.50 34.95
CA GLN A 479 3.05 2.46 34.22
C GLN A 479 3.81 3.76 33.94
N LYS A 480 3.80 4.18 32.68
CA LYS A 480 4.49 5.40 32.21
C LYS A 480 3.52 6.53 31.89
N SER A 481 2.41 6.22 31.24
CA SER A 481 1.34 7.19 30.95
C SER A 481 -0.03 6.57 31.15
N ILE A 482 -1.02 7.45 31.25
CA ILE A 482 -2.43 7.13 31.07
C ILE A 482 -3.06 8.24 30.25
N GLU A 483 -3.74 7.87 29.18
CA GLU A 483 -4.39 8.81 28.28
C GLU A 483 -5.82 8.36 28.00
N ARG A 484 -6.66 9.30 27.54
CA ARG A 484 -8.10 9.08 27.34
C ARG A 484 -8.50 9.43 25.92
N PHE A 485 -9.42 8.63 25.39
CA PHE A 485 -10.06 8.90 24.11
C PHE A 485 -11.53 8.50 24.16
N GLN A 486 -12.27 8.90 23.13
CA GLN A 486 -13.68 8.57 22.97
C GLN A 486 -13.91 8.04 21.55
N THR A 487 -14.61 6.92 21.45
CA THR A 487 -15.08 6.38 20.18
C THR A 487 -16.17 7.28 19.58
N TRP A 488 -16.31 7.26 18.27
CA TRP A 488 -17.27 8.09 17.54
C TRP A 488 -18.71 7.76 17.91
N ASN A 489 -19.61 8.71 17.63
CA ASN A 489 -21.04 8.61 17.86
C ASN A 489 -21.80 8.62 16.53
N SER A 490 -22.68 7.64 16.31
CA SER A 490 -23.61 7.60 15.18
C SER A 490 -24.51 8.83 15.15
N LYS A 491 -24.93 9.30 16.32
CA LYS A 491 -25.83 10.44 16.46
C LYS A 491 -25.02 11.71 16.53
N VAL A 492 -25.16 12.56 15.52
CA VAL A 492 -24.58 13.90 15.49
C VAL A 492 -25.67 14.95 15.53
N ARG A 493 -25.34 16.16 16.00
CA ARG A 493 -26.28 17.28 16.01
C ARG A 493 -26.36 17.89 14.61
N ILE A 494 -27.57 17.99 14.06
CA ILE A 494 -27.83 18.68 12.78
C ILE A 494 -28.14 20.14 13.06
N ALA A 495 -27.39 21.06 12.45
CA ALA A 495 -27.63 22.50 12.54
C ALA A 495 -28.47 23.02 11.37
N LYS A 496 -28.35 22.40 10.20
CA LYS A 496 -29.04 22.80 8.96
C LYS A 496 -29.43 21.55 8.18
N THR A 497 -30.65 21.54 7.64
CA THR A 497 -31.09 20.54 6.64
C THR A 497 -31.35 21.26 5.32
N VAL A 498 -30.79 20.72 4.24
CA VAL A 498 -31.04 21.07 2.85
C VAL A 498 -31.86 19.94 2.24
N VAL A 499 -33.11 20.23 1.87
CA VAL A 499 -33.97 19.28 1.16
C VAL A 499 -33.91 19.62 -0.33
N LEU A 500 -33.44 18.68 -1.13
CA LEU A 500 -33.29 18.84 -2.58
C LEU A 500 -34.63 18.52 -3.26
N ASP A 501 -35.11 19.43 -4.11
CA ASP A 501 -36.32 19.20 -4.91
C ASP A 501 -35.97 18.34 -6.13
N PRO A 502 -36.46 17.10 -6.23
CA PRO A 502 -36.15 16.22 -7.36
C PRO A 502 -36.64 16.78 -8.71
N ASN A 503 -37.65 17.65 -8.73
CA ASN A 503 -38.21 18.22 -9.96
C ASN A 503 -37.41 19.42 -10.49
N HIS A 504 -36.55 20.02 -9.66
CA HIS A 504 -35.82 21.25 -9.98
C HIS A 504 -34.33 21.12 -9.62
N ILE A 505 -33.75 19.95 -9.87
CA ILE A 505 -32.34 19.67 -9.56
C ILE A 505 -31.48 19.75 -10.81
N ASN A 506 -30.31 20.37 -10.69
CA ASN A 506 -29.28 20.37 -11.73
C ASN A 506 -28.12 19.49 -11.29
N PHE A 507 -27.70 18.55 -12.14
CA PHE A 507 -26.55 17.70 -11.89
C PHE A 507 -25.26 18.30 -12.51
N PRO A 508 -24.11 18.22 -11.81
CA PRO A 508 -23.92 17.62 -10.49
C PRO A 508 -24.42 18.53 -9.35
N VAL A 509 -24.97 17.94 -8.29
CA VAL A 509 -25.19 18.65 -7.03
C VAL A 509 -23.84 18.82 -6.33
N ARG A 510 -23.37 20.06 -6.22
CA ARG A 510 -22.09 20.36 -5.58
C ARG A 510 -22.30 20.72 -4.11
N ILE A 511 -21.59 20.03 -3.24
CA ILE A 511 -21.63 20.25 -1.80
C ILE A 511 -20.22 20.63 -1.33
N ASN A 512 -20.05 21.88 -0.93
CA ASN A 512 -18.82 22.46 -0.37
C ASN A 512 -19.07 23.16 0.97
N ASP A 513 -20.22 22.87 1.58
CA ASP A 513 -20.65 23.41 2.86
C ASP A 513 -19.71 22.96 4.00
N LYS A 514 -19.48 23.85 4.96
CA LYS A 514 -18.59 23.62 6.11
C LYS A 514 -19.37 23.79 7.42
N GLY A 515 -19.87 22.67 7.95
CA GLY A 515 -20.45 22.56 9.29
C GLY A 515 -19.40 22.54 10.40
N LYS A 516 -19.81 22.12 11.59
CA LYS A 516 -18.98 22.02 12.80
C LYS A 516 -19.21 20.69 13.53
N PRO A 517 -18.30 20.24 14.40
CA PRO A 517 -18.48 19.02 15.19
C PRO A 517 -19.83 18.93 15.92
N ASP A 518 -20.34 20.06 16.41
CA ASP A 518 -21.59 20.21 17.16
C ASP A 518 -22.76 20.73 16.30
N GLY A 519 -22.60 20.78 14.97
CA GLY A 519 -23.58 21.34 14.05
C GLY A 519 -23.31 20.94 12.61
N TRP A 520 -23.72 19.73 12.25
CA TRP A 520 -23.57 19.16 10.91
C TRP A 520 -24.62 19.71 9.95
N ILE A 521 -24.29 19.72 8.66
CA ILE A 521 -25.20 20.11 7.59
C ILE A 521 -25.67 18.85 6.87
N ARG A 522 -26.98 18.61 6.92
CA ARG A 522 -27.62 17.47 6.26
C ARG A 522 -28.18 17.86 4.90
N TYR A 523 -27.91 17.03 3.90
CA TYR A 523 -28.52 17.03 2.58
C TYR A 523 -29.41 15.80 2.45
N THR A 524 -30.64 15.98 1.99
CA THR A 524 -31.63 14.90 1.85
C THR A 524 -32.63 15.22 0.74
N VAL A 525 -33.55 14.30 0.47
CA VAL A 525 -34.66 14.45 -0.47
C VAL A 525 -36.00 14.19 0.26
N PRO A 526 -37.15 14.61 -0.30
CA PRO A 526 -38.44 14.20 0.23
C PRO A 526 -38.55 12.66 0.30
N GLU A 527 -39.26 12.14 1.29
CA GLU A 527 -39.43 10.69 1.46
C GLU A 527 -40.05 10.07 0.20
N GLY A 528 -39.45 8.97 -0.27
CA GLY A 528 -39.87 8.27 -1.50
C GLY A 528 -39.44 8.95 -2.81
N ALA A 529 -38.78 10.11 -2.77
CA ALA A 529 -38.24 10.75 -3.97
C ALA A 529 -37.05 9.95 -4.52
N VAL A 530 -36.97 9.87 -5.86
CA VAL A 530 -35.86 9.24 -6.59
C VAL A 530 -35.18 10.30 -7.45
N LEU A 531 -33.87 10.43 -7.31
CA LEU A 531 -33.05 11.26 -8.20
C LEU A 531 -32.59 10.44 -9.41
N GLU A 532 -33.16 10.69 -10.58
CA GLU A 532 -32.73 10.03 -11.82
C GLU A 532 -31.78 10.94 -12.61
N ASN A 533 -30.50 10.58 -12.63
CA ASN A 533 -29.47 11.30 -13.36
C ASN A 533 -29.05 10.53 -14.61
N ARG A 534 -29.55 10.95 -15.77
CA ARG A 534 -29.14 10.43 -17.10
C ARG A 534 -28.10 11.31 -17.80
N GLY A 535 -27.53 12.27 -17.07
CA GLY A 535 -26.57 13.25 -17.58
C GLY A 535 -25.15 12.71 -17.70
N ARG A 536 -24.22 13.61 -18.04
CA ARG A 536 -22.78 13.32 -18.22
C ARG A 536 -21.93 13.65 -17.00
N TYR A 537 -22.55 13.88 -15.84
CA TYR A 537 -21.87 14.31 -14.62
C TYR A 537 -22.31 13.46 -13.43
N PRO A 538 -21.46 13.29 -12.40
CA PRO A 538 -21.84 12.68 -11.13
C PRO A 538 -23.14 13.27 -10.57
N THR A 539 -23.90 12.48 -9.81
CA THR A 539 -25.08 13.01 -9.11
C THR A 539 -24.65 13.97 -8.01
N PHE A 540 -23.64 13.60 -7.23
CA PHE A 540 -23.08 14.42 -6.16
C PHE A 540 -21.56 14.59 -6.28
N ILE A 541 -21.10 15.82 -6.07
CA ILE A 541 -19.69 16.14 -5.88
C ILE A 541 -19.56 16.84 -4.52
N ILE A 542 -18.97 16.15 -3.55
CA ILE A 542 -18.64 16.64 -2.23
C ILE A 542 -17.15 17.02 -2.24
N ASP A 543 -16.86 18.32 -2.27
CA ASP A 543 -15.53 18.87 -2.49
C ASP A 543 -15.28 20.05 -1.54
N ASP A 544 -14.17 20.02 -0.81
CA ASP A 544 -13.86 20.99 0.25
C ASP A 544 -14.99 21.14 1.28
N ALA A 545 -15.70 20.04 1.58
CA ALA A 545 -16.79 20.01 2.54
C ALA A 545 -16.31 19.58 3.92
N ARG A 546 -16.98 20.06 4.98
CA ARG A 546 -16.71 19.64 6.36
C ARG A 546 -17.98 19.41 7.17
N TYR A 547 -18.04 18.31 7.94
CA TYR A 547 -19.19 17.98 8.80
C TYR A 547 -20.52 17.98 8.04
N VAL A 548 -20.56 17.21 6.96
CA VAL A 548 -21.70 17.09 6.03
C VAL A 548 -22.26 15.67 6.06
N ILE A 549 -23.58 15.55 5.94
CA ILE A 549 -24.27 14.27 5.77
C ILE A 549 -25.11 14.32 4.49
N LEU A 550 -24.95 13.33 3.61
CA LEU A 550 -25.92 12.97 2.58
C LEU A 550 -26.77 11.83 3.14
N GLU A 551 -28.04 12.09 3.45
CA GLU A 551 -28.92 11.17 4.17
C GLU A 551 -30.18 10.82 3.36
N GLY A 552 -30.49 9.52 3.27
CA GLY A 552 -31.79 9.05 2.81
C GLY A 552 -32.07 9.30 1.34
N VAL A 553 -31.04 9.37 0.50
CA VAL A 553 -31.20 9.66 -0.93
C VAL A 553 -31.27 8.36 -1.73
N THR A 554 -32.38 8.15 -2.44
CA THR A 554 -32.50 7.12 -3.48
C THR A 554 -32.15 7.73 -4.83
N MET A 555 -31.22 7.14 -5.56
CA MET A 555 -30.75 7.65 -6.86
C MET A 555 -30.48 6.55 -7.89
N LYS A 556 -30.69 6.91 -9.16
CA LYS A 556 -30.39 6.08 -10.34
C LYS A 556 -29.47 6.81 -11.30
N GLY A 557 -28.47 6.10 -11.84
CA GLY A 557 -27.44 6.73 -12.67
C GLY A 557 -26.46 7.58 -11.84
N PRO A 558 -25.48 8.23 -12.50
CA PRO A 558 -25.29 8.35 -13.94
C PRO A 558 -24.47 7.22 -14.56
N ASN A 559 -24.61 7.06 -15.88
CA ASN A 559 -23.94 6.02 -16.65
C ASN A 559 -22.63 6.56 -17.26
N ILE A 560 -21.67 6.92 -16.39
CA ILE A 560 -20.42 7.60 -16.75
C ILE A 560 -19.19 6.92 -16.13
N HIS A 561 -18.00 7.24 -16.63
CA HIS A 561 -16.72 6.78 -16.09
C HIS A 561 -16.28 7.54 -14.83
N GLN A 562 -17.12 7.61 -13.79
CA GLN A 562 -16.85 8.26 -12.51
C GLN A 562 -17.74 7.66 -11.40
N GLY A 563 -17.53 8.10 -10.16
CA GLY A 563 -18.46 7.86 -9.06
C GLY A 563 -19.81 8.56 -9.26
N ALA A 564 -20.93 7.93 -8.92
CA ALA A 564 -22.21 8.62 -8.80
C ALA A 564 -22.18 9.66 -7.66
N VAL A 565 -21.47 9.34 -6.58
CA VAL A 565 -21.11 10.24 -5.48
C VAL A 565 -19.59 10.32 -5.38
N ASN A 566 -19.02 11.50 -5.62
CA ASN A 566 -17.59 11.74 -5.47
C ASN A 566 -17.32 12.55 -4.20
N VAL A 567 -16.42 12.05 -3.34
CA VAL A 567 -15.92 12.76 -2.16
C VAL A 567 -14.43 13.03 -2.32
N LYS A 568 -14.03 14.29 -2.28
CA LYS A 568 -12.61 14.70 -2.41
C LYS A 568 -12.31 15.92 -1.54
N ASN A 569 -11.07 16.08 -1.10
CA ASN A 569 -10.62 17.23 -0.29
C ASN A 569 -11.52 17.54 0.94
N SER A 570 -12.21 16.53 1.49
CA SER A 570 -13.32 16.74 2.42
C SER A 570 -13.12 15.99 3.74
N GLN A 571 -13.58 16.58 4.84
CA GLN A 571 -13.35 16.02 6.17
C GLN A 571 -14.65 15.83 6.95
N ASN A 572 -14.85 14.69 7.62
CA ASN A 572 -16.08 14.40 8.37
C ASN A 572 -17.31 14.42 7.44
N VAL A 573 -17.33 13.53 6.44
CA VAL A 573 -18.46 13.36 5.52
C VAL A 573 -19.16 12.05 5.84
N ARG A 574 -20.50 12.04 5.83
CA ARG A 574 -21.28 10.81 5.96
C ARG A 574 -22.22 10.64 4.77
N ILE A 575 -22.18 9.48 4.13
CA ILE A 575 -23.18 9.00 3.18
C ILE A 575 -23.99 7.95 3.94
N LEU A 576 -25.22 8.29 4.28
CA LEU A 576 -26.03 7.57 5.26
C LEU A 576 -27.36 7.14 4.67
N ASN A 577 -27.68 5.85 4.76
CA ASN A 577 -28.97 5.28 4.33
C ASN A 577 -29.36 5.69 2.90
N CYS A 578 -28.39 5.76 1.99
CA CYS A 578 -28.66 6.03 0.58
C CYS A 578 -28.88 4.72 -0.20
N GLU A 579 -29.73 4.79 -1.22
CA GLU A 579 -29.96 3.69 -2.17
C GLU A 579 -29.42 4.15 -3.53
N ILE A 580 -28.47 3.42 -4.10
CA ILE A 580 -27.80 3.79 -5.36
C ILE A 580 -27.88 2.60 -6.31
N SER A 581 -28.44 2.82 -7.50
CA SER A 581 -28.55 1.80 -8.55
C SER A 581 -28.36 2.37 -9.96
N ASP A 582 -28.23 1.49 -10.95
CA ASP A 582 -28.19 1.83 -12.37
C ASP A 582 -27.09 2.86 -12.72
N TRP A 583 -25.93 2.79 -12.05
CA TRP A 583 -24.76 3.64 -12.32
C TRP A 583 -23.72 2.94 -13.19
N GLY A 584 -22.79 3.71 -13.74
CA GLY A 584 -21.68 3.19 -14.55
C GLY A 584 -22.04 3.00 -16.02
N ARG A 585 -21.02 2.92 -16.88
CA ARG A 585 -21.21 2.82 -18.33
C ARG A 585 -21.77 1.46 -18.70
N VAL A 586 -22.55 1.44 -19.78
CA VAL A 586 -23.04 0.21 -20.42
C VAL A 586 -22.22 0.00 -21.69
N GLY A 587 -21.50 -1.12 -21.76
CA GLY A 587 -20.66 -1.50 -22.89
C GLY A 587 -21.04 -2.84 -23.48
N VAL A 588 -20.42 -3.18 -24.61
CA VAL A 588 -20.53 -4.50 -25.24
C VAL A 588 -19.29 -5.31 -24.87
N MET A 589 -19.45 -6.61 -24.63
CA MET A 589 -18.34 -7.51 -24.38
C MET A 589 -17.47 -7.64 -25.63
N ARG A 590 -16.16 -7.35 -25.52
CA ARG A 590 -15.22 -7.33 -26.65
C ARG A 590 -14.11 -8.34 -26.44
N PHE A 591 -14.15 -9.45 -27.18
CA PHE A 591 -13.16 -10.54 -27.06
C PHE A 591 -11.80 -10.19 -27.63
N ASP A 592 -11.73 -9.28 -28.60
CA ASP A 592 -10.48 -8.69 -29.07
C ASP A 592 -9.83 -7.78 -28.00
N LEU A 593 -10.61 -7.29 -27.03
CA LEU A 593 -10.15 -6.61 -25.82
C LEU A 593 -10.14 -7.55 -24.60
N LYS A 594 -9.84 -8.84 -24.82
CA LYS A 594 -9.72 -9.86 -23.77
C LYS A 594 -11.02 -10.10 -22.99
N GLY A 595 -12.15 -9.97 -23.68
CA GLY A 595 -13.47 -10.27 -23.13
C GLY A 595 -13.94 -9.21 -22.15
N LYS A 596 -13.41 -7.98 -22.23
CA LYS A 596 -13.81 -6.88 -21.35
C LYS A 596 -14.99 -6.11 -21.93
N PRO A 597 -15.88 -5.57 -21.09
CA PRO A 597 -16.92 -4.64 -21.54
C PRO A 597 -16.28 -3.34 -22.02
N ALA A 598 -16.73 -2.80 -23.17
CA ALA A 598 -16.19 -1.56 -23.73
C ALA A 598 -17.24 -0.70 -24.43
N VAL A 599 -17.01 0.63 -24.43
CA VAL A 599 -17.71 1.59 -25.30
C VAL A 599 -16.76 2.02 -26.40
N GLY A 600 -16.98 1.54 -27.63
CA GLY A 600 -15.99 1.72 -28.70
C GLY A 600 -14.71 0.94 -28.40
N ASN A 601 -13.61 1.66 -28.16
CA ASN A 601 -12.32 1.09 -27.75
C ASN A 601 -12.01 1.30 -26.26
N ASP A 602 -12.87 2.04 -25.55
CA ASP A 602 -12.67 2.36 -24.14
C ASP A 602 -13.20 1.22 -23.27
N VAL A 603 -12.30 0.45 -22.68
CA VAL A 603 -12.62 -0.58 -21.69
C VAL A 603 -13.29 0.07 -20.47
N ILE A 604 -14.37 -0.57 -20.00
CA ILE A 604 -15.06 -0.15 -18.79
C ILE A 604 -14.34 -0.74 -17.58
N ASN A 605 -13.88 0.13 -16.68
CA ASN A 605 -13.38 -0.17 -15.35
C ASN A 605 -13.49 1.07 -14.45
N PHE A 606 -13.43 0.93 -13.13
CA PHE A 606 -13.42 2.05 -12.19
C PHE A 606 -14.68 2.96 -12.30
N ASP A 607 -15.83 2.33 -12.58
CA ASP A 607 -17.14 2.97 -12.60
C ASP A 607 -17.84 2.72 -11.25
N GLY A 608 -17.58 3.60 -10.28
CA GLY A 608 -18.04 3.42 -8.90
C GLY A 608 -19.42 4.01 -8.60
N ALA A 609 -20.15 3.48 -7.60
CA ALA A 609 -21.29 4.19 -7.05
C ALA A 609 -20.81 5.34 -6.15
N VAL A 610 -19.87 5.03 -5.26
CA VAL A 610 -19.22 6.00 -4.38
C VAL A 610 -17.72 5.99 -4.62
N LYS A 611 -17.13 7.15 -4.91
CA LYS A 611 -15.68 7.30 -5.06
C LYS A 611 -15.16 8.22 -3.96
N ILE A 612 -14.29 7.68 -3.10
CA ILE A 612 -13.65 8.41 -2.01
C ILE A 612 -12.20 8.68 -2.44
N GLN A 613 -11.82 9.96 -2.50
CA GLN A 613 -10.57 10.39 -3.11
C GLN A 613 -9.62 11.07 -2.11
N GLN A 614 -8.36 11.18 -2.51
CA GLN A 614 -7.29 11.90 -1.83
C GLN A 614 -7.71 13.30 -1.32
N GLY A 615 -7.07 13.71 -0.21
CA GLY A 615 -7.41 14.93 0.52
C GLY A 615 -8.63 14.76 1.43
N SER A 616 -9.21 13.55 1.49
CA SER A 616 -10.40 13.27 2.30
C SER A 616 -10.07 12.44 3.53
N SER A 617 -10.65 12.80 4.67
CA SER A 617 -10.49 12.06 5.93
C SER A 617 -11.78 12.00 6.74
N CYS A 618 -11.91 10.96 7.57
CA CYS A 618 -13.11 10.72 8.38
C CYS A 618 -14.39 10.61 7.52
N VAL A 619 -14.32 9.93 6.38
CA VAL A 619 -15.46 9.69 5.49
C VAL A 619 -16.15 8.39 5.90
N VAL A 620 -17.47 8.43 6.08
CA VAL A 620 -18.28 7.27 6.48
C VAL A 620 -19.30 6.96 5.39
N VAL A 621 -19.31 5.73 4.88
CA VAL A 621 -20.42 5.18 4.10
C VAL A 621 -21.14 4.19 5.01
N GLU A 622 -22.37 4.52 5.39
CA GLU A 622 -23.11 3.76 6.39
C GLU A 622 -24.53 3.44 5.94
N ARG A 623 -24.95 2.18 6.18
CA ARG A 623 -26.32 1.70 5.94
C ARG A 623 -26.79 1.93 4.51
N CYS A 624 -25.90 2.04 3.53
CA CYS A 624 -26.28 2.23 2.14
C CYS A 624 -26.65 0.88 1.50
N TYR A 625 -27.60 0.92 0.56
CA TYR A 625 -27.88 -0.18 -0.34
C TYR A 625 -27.36 0.21 -1.74
N ILE A 626 -26.27 -0.41 -2.17
CA ILE A 626 -25.62 -0.12 -3.45
C ILE A 626 -25.72 -1.37 -4.30
N HIS A 627 -26.47 -1.30 -5.39
CA HIS A 627 -26.94 -2.48 -6.08
C HIS A 627 -27.29 -2.26 -7.55
N ASP A 628 -27.27 -3.34 -8.35
CA ASP A 628 -27.63 -3.29 -9.78
C ASP A 628 -26.84 -2.21 -10.55
N PRO A 629 -25.50 -2.36 -10.72
CA PRO A 629 -24.76 -1.49 -11.64
C PRO A 629 -25.37 -1.62 -13.06
N ALA A 630 -25.27 -0.56 -13.86
CA ALA A 630 -25.91 -0.53 -15.18
C ALA A 630 -25.23 -1.47 -16.20
N GLY A 631 -23.92 -1.66 -16.08
CA GLY A 631 -23.10 -2.45 -17.01
C GLY A 631 -22.74 -3.83 -16.47
N ARG A 632 -22.41 -4.75 -17.39
CA ARG A 632 -21.85 -6.07 -17.05
C ARG A 632 -20.35 -5.97 -16.83
N THR A 633 -19.83 -6.81 -15.92
CA THR A 633 -18.40 -7.04 -15.69
C THR A 633 -17.99 -8.39 -16.27
N ASN A 634 -16.81 -8.50 -16.89
CA ASN A 634 -16.25 -9.80 -17.28
C ASN A 634 -15.74 -10.61 -16.07
N SER A 635 -15.65 -11.93 -16.21
CA SER A 635 -14.98 -12.79 -15.21
C SER A 635 -13.56 -13.18 -15.60
N TRP A 636 -12.87 -13.77 -14.61
CA TRP A 636 -11.58 -14.44 -14.73
C TRP A 636 -11.55 -15.63 -15.70
N ARG A 637 -12.70 -15.98 -16.30
CA ARG A 637 -12.73 -16.90 -17.44
C ARG A 637 -11.92 -16.36 -18.62
N TYR A 638 -11.93 -15.05 -18.82
CA TYR A 638 -11.36 -14.38 -19.99
C TYR A 638 -10.07 -13.62 -19.70
N SER A 639 -10.13 -12.74 -18.70
CA SER A 639 -8.99 -11.93 -18.23
C SER A 639 -9.33 -11.39 -16.85
N HIS A 640 -8.44 -10.57 -16.29
CA HIS A 640 -8.75 -9.82 -15.07
C HIS A 640 -10.09 -9.08 -15.25
N PRO A 641 -11.05 -9.26 -14.34
CA PRO A 641 -12.31 -8.54 -14.32
C PRO A 641 -12.11 -7.03 -14.46
N SER A 642 -13.02 -6.41 -15.20
CA SER A 642 -13.10 -4.96 -15.35
C SER A 642 -14.56 -4.57 -15.52
N GLY A 643 -14.99 -3.57 -14.77
CA GLY A 643 -16.41 -3.21 -14.75
C GLY A 643 -16.74 -2.11 -13.76
N ALA A 644 -17.85 -2.31 -13.05
CA ALA A 644 -18.38 -1.35 -12.09
C ALA A 644 -18.18 -1.85 -10.66
N GLU A 645 -18.02 -0.90 -9.74
CA GLU A 645 -17.74 -1.13 -8.33
C GLU A 645 -18.79 -0.43 -7.45
N ALA A 646 -19.04 -0.95 -6.25
CA ALA A 646 -19.88 -0.24 -5.29
C ALA A 646 -19.12 0.95 -4.67
N VAL A 647 -17.87 0.74 -4.26
CA VAL A 647 -17.03 1.79 -3.68
C VAL A 647 -15.63 1.73 -4.28
N ILE A 648 -15.11 2.89 -4.69
CA ILE A 648 -13.72 3.05 -5.14
C ILE A 648 -12.94 3.83 -4.09
N MET A 649 -11.86 3.23 -3.60
CA MET A 649 -10.92 3.80 -2.63
C MET A 649 -9.73 4.41 -3.36
N TYR A 650 -9.85 5.68 -3.72
CA TYR A 650 -8.84 6.43 -4.49
C TYR A 650 -7.91 7.22 -3.55
N LYS A 651 -7.16 6.48 -2.73
CA LYS A 651 -6.14 7.01 -1.80
C LYS A 651 -6.61 8.10 -0.82
N PRO A 652 -7.75 7.95 -0.10
CA PRO A 652 -8.09 8.88 0.98
C PRO A 652 -6.98 8.94 2.06
N ASP A 653 -6.94 10.04 2.79
CA ASP A 653 -5.83 10.34 3.70
C ASP A 653 -5.84 9.44 4.93
N HIS A 654 -6.98 9.32 5.63
CA HIS A 654 -7.14 8.45 6.79
C HIS A 654 -8.59 8.34 7.30
N SER A 655 -8.83 7.33 8.15
CA SER A 655 -10.06 7.18 8.94
C SER A 655 -11.34 7.02 8.13
N THR A 656 -11.26 6.32 6.99
CA THR A 656 -12.44 5.92 6.22
C THR A 656 -13.19 4.79 6.91
N VAL A 657 -14.53 4.86 6.93
CA VAL A 657 -15.36 3.83 7.54
C VAL A 657 -16.44 3.37 6.55
N LEU A 658 -16.44 2.09 6.22
CA LEU A 658 -17.56 1.44 5.52
C LEU A 658 -18.29 0.57 6.53
N ARG A 659 -19.53 0.91 6.92
CA ARG A 659 -20.26 0.08 7.89
C ARG A 659 -21.73 -0.16 7.62
N TYR A 660 -22.18 -1.36 7.93
CA TYR A 660 -23.60 -1.76 7.86
C TYR A 660 -24.21 -1.62 6.46
N ASN A 661 -23.39 -1.61 5.41
CA ASN A 661 -23.85 -1.47 4.04
C ASN A 661 -24.21 -2.82 3.42
N ASP A 662 -25.11 -2.78 2.44
CA ASP A 662 -25.45 -3.89 1.56
C ASP A 662 -24.90 -3.55 0.16
N PHE A 663 -23.78 -4.16 -0.20
CA PHE A 663 -23.18 -4.07 -1.54
C PHE A 663 -23.53 -5.35 -2.29
N VAL A 664 -24.51 -5.25 -3.19
CA VAL A 664 -25.11 -6.43 -3.82
C VAL A 664 -25.22 -6.20 -5.32
N GLY A 665 -24.34 -6.84 -6.11
CA GLY A 665 -24.42 -6.77 -7.58
C GLY A 665 -25.80 -7.25 -8.07
N GLY A 666 -26.17 -6.94 -9.32
CA GLY A 666 -27.51 -7.24 -9.87
C GLY A 666 -27.90 -8.72 -9.84
N GLY A 667 -26.95 -9.62 -9.59
CA GLY A 667 -27.12 -11.06 -9.56
C GLY A 667 -26.08 -11.68 -10.46
N ASP A 668 -26.51 -12.55 -11.38
CA ASP A 668 -25.59 -13.20 -12.32
C ASP A 668 -25.34 -12.40 -13.61
N LYS A 669 -26.14 -11.38 -13.97
CA LYS A 669 -25.95 -10.63 -15.24
C LYS A 669 -25.20 -9.32 -15.04
N HIS A 670 -25.46 -8.58 -13.96
CA HIS A 670 -24.76 -7.33 -13.62
C HIS A 670 -23.96 -7.43 -12.31
N ARG A 671 -22.96 -8.31 -12.28
CA ARG A 671 -22.01 -8.40 -11.16
C ARG A 671 -21.08 -7.19 -11.10
N PHE A 672 -20.60 -6.91 -9.90
CA PHE A 672 -19.45 -6.02 -9.74
C PHE A 672 -18.17 -6.64 -10.32
N ASN A 673 -17.21 -5.79 -10.64
CA ASN A 673 -15.80 -6.16 -10.70
C ASN A 673 -15.37 -6.63 -9.30
N ASP A 674 -15.00 -5.67 -8.47
CA ASP A 674 -14.94 -5.76 -7.02
C ASP A 674 -16.12 -5.00 -6.42
N SER A 675 -16.66 -5.42 -5.27
CA SER A 675 -17.59 -4.52 -4.57
C SER A 675 -16.85 -3.28 -4.07
N VAL A 676 -15.63 -3.46 -3.54
CA VAL A 676 -14.81 -2.36 -3.05
C VAL A 676 -13.40 -2.50 -3.62
N GLU A 677 -13.07 -1.65 -4.58
CA GLU A 677 -11.79 -1.65 -5.30
C GLU A 677 -10.85 -0.58 -4.72
N SER A 678 -9.57 -0.93 -4.61
CA SER A 678 -8.50 -0.02 -4.17
C SER A 678 -7.76 0.55 -5.36
N PHE A 679 -7.37 1.82 -5.26
CA PHE A 679 -6.41 2.41 -6.20
C PHE A 679 -5.01 2.42 -5.60
N GLY A 680 -4.03 2.02 -6.39
CA GLY A 680 -2.64 1.96 -5.96
C GLY A 680 -2.36 0.76 -5.05
N ASN A 681 -2.68 -0.47 -5.49
CA ASN A 681 -2.57 -1.69 -4.69
C ASN A 681 -1.17 -1.93 -4.12
N PHE A 682 -0.12 -1.32 -4.68
CA PHE A 682 1.27 -1.44 -4.24
C PHE A 682 1.87 -0.11 -3.74
N ASP A 683 1.03 0.89 -3.51
CA ASP A 683 1.46 2.21 -3.04
C ASP A 683 1.34 2.30 -1.51
N LYS A 684 2.28 3.00 -0.87
CA LYS A 684 2.28 3.21 0.59
C LYS A 684 1.06 4.00 1.10
N ASP A 685 0.41 4.75 0.22
CA ASP A 685 -0.81 5.52 0.45
C ASP A 685 -2.03 4.95 -0.30
N GLY A 686 -1.89 3.75 -0.86
CA GLY A 686 -2.90 3.07 -1.66
C GLY A 686 -4.15 2.65 -0.88
N GLY A 687 -5.26 2.50 -1.61
CA GLY A 687 -6.51 1.92 -1.10
C GLY A 687 -7.06 2.65 0.12
N PHE A 688 -7.32 1.92 1.20
CA PHE A 688 -7.77 2.49 2.48
C PHE A 688 -6.73 3.35 3.19
N ASN A 689 -5.46 3.30 2.74
CA ASN A 689 -4.32 3.99 3.30
C ASN A 689 -4.08 3.68 4.79
N ARG A 690 -4.80 4.36 5.70
CA ARG A 690 -4.62 4.21 7.14
C ARG A 690 -5.86 4.48 8.00
N ASP A 691 -5.87 3.87 9.18
CA ASP A 691 -6.82 4.10 10.28
C ASP A 691 -8.29 3.79 9.96
N ALA A 692 -8.55 2.86 9.04
CA ALA A 692 -9.88 2.60 8.49
C ALA A 692 -10.63 1.43 9.16
N ASP A 693 -11.97 1.48 9.14
CA ASP A 693 -12.86 0.40 9.59
C ASP A 693 -13.83 -0.06 8.49
N ILE A 694 -13.84 -1.36 8.22
CA ILE A 694 -14.81 -2.01 7.34
C ILE A 694 -15.61 -2.97 8.20
N SER A 695 -16.85 -2.60 8.56
CA SER A 695 -17.60 -3.40 9.54
C SER A 695 -19.08 -3.66 9.28
N GLY A 696 -19.49 -4.90 9.52
CA GLY A 696 -20.91 -5.27 9.44
C GLY A 696 -21.51 -5.12 8.03
N ASN A 697 -20.70 -5.14 6.98
CA ASN A 697 -21.17 -5.06 5.60
C ASN A 697 -21.56 -6.44 5.07
N PHE A 698 -22.51 -6.46 4.13
CA PHE A 698 -22.82 -7.62 3.30
C PHE A 698 -22.32 -7.32 1.89
N LEU A 699 -21.41 -8.14 1.36
CA LEU A 699 -20.81 -7.96 0.04
C LEU A 699 -21.05 -9.23 -0.78
N ALA A 700 -21.75 -9.06 -1.90
CA ALA A 700 -22.12 -10.18 -2.76
C ALA A 700 -22.19 -9.85 -4.25
N PHE A 701 -22.02 -10.89 -5.06
CA PHE A 701 -22.13 -10.88 -6.53
C PHE A 701 -21.05 -10.04 -7.24
N CYS A 702 -19.79 -10.37 -6.95
CA CYS A 702 -18.61 -9.84 -7.64
C CYS A 702 -18.01 -10.89 -8.56
N ASN A 703 -17.23 -10.47 -9.56
CA ASN A 703 -16.47 -11.38 -10.42
C ASN A 703 -15.01 -11.53 -9.97
N ASP A 704 -14.47 -10.59 -9.20
CA ASP A 704 -13.16 -10.71 -8.57
C ASP A 704 -13.28 -10.74 -7.03
N ASP A 705 -12.82 -9.71 -6.31
CA ASP A 705 -12.75 -9.66 -4.87
C ASP A 705 -14.04 -9.02 -4.28
N CYS A 706 -14.55 -9.50 -3.13
CA CYS A 706 -15.56 -8.70 -2.43
C CYS A 706 -14.97 -7.38 -1.95
N ILE A 707 -13.70 -7.37 -1.51
CA ILE A 707 -13.02 -6.14 -1.10
C ILE A 707 -11.52 -6.26 -1.22
N GLU A 708 -10.90 -5.22 -1.78
CA GLU A 708 -9.47 -4.98 -1.69
C GLU A 708 -9.13 -4.08 -0.50
N LEU A 709 -8.24 -4.56 0.38
CA LEU A 709 -7.56 -3.72 1.36
C LEU A 709 -6.21 -3.20 0.86
N ASP A 710 -5.85 -3.57 -0.36
CA ASP A 710 -4.53 -3.41 -0.98
C ASP A 710 -3.94 -1.99 -0.86
N GLY A 711 -2.60 -1.90 -0.80
CA GLY A 711 -1.86 -0.64 -0.66
C GLY A 711 -1.42 -0.34 0.78
N GLY A 712 -1.75 0.84 1.30
CA GLY A 712 -1.17 1.36 2.55
C GLY A 712 -1.38 0.44 3.77
N GLN A 713 -2.60 -0.07 3.98
CA GLN A 713 -2.93 -1.05 5.02
C GLN A 713 -2.43 -0.73 6.44
N ARG A 714 -2.33 0.54 6.84
CA ARG A 714 -1.83 0.94 8.16
C ARG A 714 -2.96 1.07 9.18
N ASN A 715 -3.07 0.15 10.12
CA ASN A 715 -4.20 0.09 11.06
C ASN A 715 -5.58 0.00 10.35
N VAL A 716 -5.64 -0.76 9.25
CA VAL A 716 -6.88 -1.02 8.50
C VAL A 716 -7.55 -2.26 9.07
N ARG A 717 -8.82 -2.14 9.48
CA ARG A 717 -9.55 -3.19 10.20
C ARG A 717 -10.80 -3.62 9.44
N CYS A 718 -10.91 -4.90 9.12
CA CYS A 718 -12.03 -5.50 8.42
C CYS A 718 -12.71 -6.55 9.32
N PHE A 719 -13.91 -6.25 9.83
CA PHE A 719 -14.55 -7.11 10.84
C PHE A 719 -16.08 -7.16 10.84
N GLY A 720 -16.67 -8.26 11.28
CA GLY A 720 -18.12 -8.40 11.36
C GLY A 720 -18.84 -8.50 10.01
N ASN A 721 -18.11 -8.63 8.90
CA ASN A 721 -18.69 -8.63 7.56
C ASN A 721 -19.13 -10.05 7.15
N ARG A 722 -19.98 -10.10 6.12
CA ARG A 722 -20.35 -11.34 5.42
C ARG A 722 -19.99 -11.21 3.94
N PHE A 723 -19.15 -12.13 3.46
CA PHE A 723 -18.66 -12.20 2.08
C PHE A 723 -19.22 -13.44 1.37
N GLU A 724 -19.78 -13.27 0.17
CA GLU A 724 -20.51 -14.34 -0.51
C GLU A 724 -20.54 -14.12 -2.03
N SER A 725 -20.52 -15.19 -2.83
CA SER A 725 -20.68 -15.11 -4.30
C SER A 725 -19.74 -14.14 -5.01
N ALA A 726 -18.47 -14.15 -4.63
CA ALA A 726 -17.36 -13.53 -5.35
C ALA A 726 -16.28 -14.58 -5.60
N LEU A 727 -15.33 -14.32 -6.51
CA LEU A 727 -14.20 -15.23 -6.69
C LEU A 727 -13.38 -15.28 -5.39
N VAL A 728 -13.15 -14.13 -4.77
CA VAL A 728 -12.35 -13.96 -3.56
C VAL A 728 -13.13 -13.19 -2.51
N GLY A 729 -12.88 -13.51 -1.24
CA GLY A 729 -13.45 -12.76 -0.11
C GLY A 729 -12.76 -11.41 0.11
N VAL A 730 -11.59 -11.43 0.74
CA VAL A 730 -10.80 -10.23 1.05
C VAL A 730 -9.43 -10.34 0.38
N SER A 731 -9.02 -9.32 -0.36
CA SER A 731 -7.62 -9.15 -0.76
C SER A 731 -6.87 -8.31 0.26
N ILE A 732 -5.70 -8.82 0.67
CA ILE A 732 -4.68 -8.09 1.42
C ILE A 732 -3.38 -8.00 0.62
N GLN A 733 -3.49 -8.15 -0.69
CA GLN A 733 -2.36 -8.10 -1.60
C GLN A 733 -1.69 -6.72 -1.54
N GLY A 734 -0.37 -6.64 -1.77
CA GLY A 734 0.31 -5.34 -1.71
C GLY A 734 0.21 -4.62 -0.36
N CYS A 735 0.28 -5.35 0.76
CA CYS A 735 0.37 -4.74 2.09
C CYS A 735 1.67 -3.94 2.26
N MET A 736 1.62 -2.61 2.10
CA MET A 736 2.81 -1.76 2.01
C MET A 736 3.28 -1.18 3.34
N MET A 737 2.37 -0.73 4.21
CA MET A 737 2.76 -0.14 5.50
C MET A 737 2.42 -1.03 6.69
N SER A 738 1.29 -1.74 6.71
CA SER A 738 0.87 -2.57 7.86
C SER A 738 0.59 -1.79 9.17
N PRO A 739 -0.11 -2.40 10.15
CA PRO A 739 -0.81 -3.68 10.09
C PRO A 739 -2.25 -3.58 9.57
N SER A 740 -2.69 -4.65 8.90
CA SER A 740 -4.11 -4.92 8.67
C SER A 740 -4.64 -5.96 9.68
N PHE A 741 -5.91 -5.81 10.06
CA PHE A 741 -6.61 -6.69 11.00
C PHE A 741 -7.91 -7.21 10.38
N ILE A 742 -8.05 -8.53 10.27
CA ILE A 742 -9.21 -9.19 9.67
C ILE A 742 -9.80 -10.12 10.72
N TYR A 743 -10.94 -9.76 11.30
CA TYR A 743 -11.50 -10.54 12.41
C TYR A 743 -13.02 -10.59 12.49
N ASP A 744 -13.57 -11.61 13.14
CA ASP A 744 -15.02 -11.79 13.28
C ASP A 744 -15.74 -11.69 11.92
N ASN A 745 -15.23 -12.24 10.82
CA ASN A 745 -15.93 -12.22 9.52
C ASN A 745 -16.46 -13.61 9.15
N VAL A 746 -17.49 -13.63 8.30
CA VAL A 746 -18.06 -14.84 7.70
C VAL A 746 -17.79 -14.85 6.21
N PHE A 747 -17.05 -15.86 5.76
CA PHE A 747 -16.84 -16.16 4.35
C PHE A 747 -17.66 -17.39 4.00
N SER A 748 -18.74 -17.23 3.24
CA SER A 748 -19.67 -18.34 2.96
C SER A 748 -20.15 -18.28 1.52
N GLY A 749 -20.02 -19.38 0.77
CA GLY A 749 -20.57 -19.47 -0.57
C GLY A 749 -19.85 -18.62 -1.62
N LEU A 750 -18.51 -18.58 -1.62
CA LEU A 750 -17.74 -17.96 -2.71
C LEU A 750 -18.01 -18.67 -4.06
N GLY A 751 -17.91 -17.90 -5.14
CA GLY A 751 -18.19 -18.30 -6.51
C GLY A 751 -18.46 -17.08 -7.41
N ASP A 752 -17.67 -16.89 -8.47
CA ASP A 752 -17.89 -15.88 -9.53
C ASP A 752 -19.10 -16.20 -10.43
N GLU A 753 -19.33 -15.46 -11.53
CA GLU A 753 -20.45 -15.73 -12.45
C GLU A 753 -20.51 -17.19 -12.96
N PHE A 754 -19.38 -17.87 -13.10
CA PHE A 754 -19.30 -19.27 -13.53
C PHE A 754 -19.11 -20.24 -12.37
N ASN A 755 -19.31 -19.78 -11.13
CA ASN A 755 -19.15 -20.54 -9.89
C ASN A 755 -17.70 -21.04 -9.68
N ARG A 756 -16.71 -20.36 -10.28
CA ARG A 756 -15.30 -20.57 -9.98
C ARG A 756 -14.99 -19.94 -8.63
N LYS A 757 -14.15 -20.62 -7.86
CA LYS A 757 -13.81 -20.26 -6.48
C LYS A 757 -12.33 -19.91 -6.39
N GLY A 758 -12.02 -18.76 -5.83
CA GLY A 758 -10.68 -18.29 -5.48
C GLY A 758 -10.43 -18.42 -3.98
N MET A 759 -9.50 -17.64 -3.44
CA MET A 759 -9.13 -17.67 -2.01
C MET A 759 -10.14 -16.92 -1.14
N ASN A 760 -10.32 -17.37 0.10
CA ASN A 760 -11.05 -16.59 1.10
C ASN A 760 -10.30 -15.31 1.44
N ILE A 761 -8.98 -15.42 1.66
CA ILE A 761 -8.06 -14.30 1.82
C ILE A 761 -6.98 -14.38 0.74
N LYS A 762 -6.94 -13.40 -0.16
CA LYS A 762 -5.97 -13.31 -1.25
C LYS A 762 -4.71 -12.58 -0.77
N THR A 763 -3.56 -13.23 -0.98
CA THR A 763 -2.23 -12.74 -0.62
C THR A 763 -1.30 -12.66 -1.85
N GLY A 764 -1.87 -12.77 -3.06
CA GLY A 764 -1.28 -13.27 -4.33
C GLY A 764 -0.06 -12.59 -4.96
N SER A 765 0.56 -11.57 -4.36
CA SER A 765 1.67 -10.82 -4.97
C SER A 765 3.01 -11.02 -4.26
N GLY A 766 4.13 -11.00 -4.96
CA GLY A 766 5.44 -10.89 -4.31
C GLY A 766 5.75 -9.50 -3.76
N ALA A 767 5.02 -8.47 -4.20
CA ALA A 767 5.26 -7.07 -3.84
C ALA A 767 4.54 -6.70 -2.55
N HIS A 768 5.30 -6.44 -1.49
CA HIS A 768 4.83 -6.06 -0.14
C HIS A 768 5.86 -5.15 0.54
N GLY A 769 5.46 -4.46 1.60
CA GLY A 769 6.40 -3.75 2.48
C GLY A 769 7.36 -4.72 3.19
N PRO A 770 8.58 -4.29 3.54
CA PRO A 770 9.62 -5.16 4.09
C PRO A 770 9.27 -5.78 5.46
N GLN A 771 8.35 -5.15 6.20
CA GLN A 771 7.84 -5.62 7.49
C GLN A 771 6.32 -5.85 7.45
N ALA A 772 5.80 -6.23 6.28
CA ALA A 772 4.37 -6.41 6.09
C ALA A 772 3.80 -7.47 7.04
N ARG A 773 2.77 -7.09 7.80
CA ARG A 773 2.11 -7.91 8.82
C ARG A 773 0.59 -7.81 8.72
N SER A 774 -0.08 -8.95 8.75
CA SER A 774 -1.54 -9.02 8.80
C SER A 774 -2.02 -9.98 9.89
N TYR A 775 -3.02 -9.54 10.65
CA TYR A 775 -3.59 -10.29 11.76
C TYR A 775 -4.98 -10.81 11.38
N ILE A 776 -5.13 -12.12 11.22
CA ILE A 776 -6.34 -12.78 10.74
C ILE A 776 -6.88 -13.67 11.87
N THR A 777 -7.90 -13.19 12.60
CA THR A 777 -8.37 -13.89 13.81
C THR A 777 -9.87 -14.05 13.89
N ASP A 778 -10.36 -15.12 14.52
CA ASP A 778 -11.79 -15.24 14.87
C ASP A 778 -12.74 -15.23 13.66
N ASN A 779 -12.27 -15.60 12.46
CA ASN A 779 -13.10 -15.66 11.25
C ASN A 779 -13.68 -17.07 11.05
N TYR A 780 -14.81 -17.13 10.35
CA TYR A 780 -15.37 -18.37 9.81
C TYR A 780 -15.14 -18.46 8.30
N PHE A 781 -14.40 -19.48 7.88
CA PHE A 781 -14.16 -19.82 6.48
C PHE A 781 -14.98 -21.05 6.10
N GLY A 782 -16.09 -20.81 5.39
CA GLY A 782 -17.03 -21.84 4.98
C GLY A 782 -16.52 -22.77 3.87
N PRO A 783 -17.33 -23.77 3.48
CA PRO A 783 -16.95 -24.86 2.56
C PRO A 783 -16.76 -24.47 1.09
N GLN A 784 -16.88 -23.19 0.74
CA GLN A 784 -16.73 -22.73 -0.64
C GLN A 784 -15.65 -21.65 -0.69
N GLY A 785 -14.47 -22.03 -1.17
CA GLY A 785 -13.31 -21.14 -1.32
C GLY A 785 -11.99 -21.89 -1.09
N GLY A 786 -10.89 -21.38 -1.64
CA GLY A 786 -9.54 -21.72 -1.21
C GLY A 786 -9.24 -21.06 0.14
N GLY A 787 -8.29 -21.57 0.92
CA GLY A 787 -7.95 -21.00 2.23
C GLY A 787 -7.14 -19.72 2.13
N ILE A 788 -6.07 -19.66 2.92
CA ILE A 788 -5.14 -18.53 2.98
C ILE A 788 -3.84 -18.98 2.30
N GLY A 789 -3.33 -18.16 1.37
CA GLY A 789 -2.02 -18.36 0.77
C GLY A 789 -0.91 -17.81 1.67
N PHE A 790 0.13 -18.59 1.92
CA PHE A 790 1.32 -18.16 2.68
C PHE A 790 2.43 -17.77 1.70
N MET A 791 3.05 -16.61 1.93
CA MET A 791 4.16 -16.10 1.11
C MET A 791 5.35 -15.73 1.99
N ASN A 792 6.56 -15.84 1.44
CA ASN A 792 7.81 -15.64 2.19
C ASN A 792 8.06 -14.17 2.59
N THR A 793 7.39 -13.19 1.96
CA THR A 793 7.58 -11.75 2.24
C THR A 793 6.47 -11.12 3.11
N LEU A 794 5.37 -11.84 3.37
CA LEU A 794 4.24 -11.36 4.17
C LEU A 794 4.11 -12.17 5.45
N GLU A 795 4.23 -11.54 6.61
CA GLU A 795 4.07 -12.18 7.91
C GLU A 795 2.59 -12.22 8.32
N LEU A 796 2.01 -13.42 8.34
CA LEU A 796 0.60 -13.63 8.68
C LEU A 796 0.47 -14.19 10.10
N HIS A 797 -0.38 -13.55 10.91
CA HIS A 797 -0.77 -14.04 12.23
C HIS A 797 -2.20 -14.58 12.15
N VAL A 798 -2.34 -15.88 11.93
CA VAL A 798 -3.62 -16.56 11.71
C VAL A 798 -4.03 -17.33 12.97
N HIS A 799 -5.00 -16.82 13.72
CA HIS A 799 -5.36 -17.37 15.04
C HIS A 799 -6.86 -17.57 15.26
N ASN A 800 -7.24 -18.67 15.94
CA ASN A 800 -8.62 -18.88 16.41
C ASN A 800 -9.70 -18.78 15.32
N ASN A 801 -9.36 -19.15 14.08
CA ASN A 801 -10.32 -19.19 12.98
C ASN A 801 -10.98 -20.57 12.91
N ILE A 802 -12.21 -20.63 12.40
CA ILE A 802 -12.91 -21.87 12.07
C ILE A 802 -12.78 -22.09 10.56
N ILE A 803 -12.22 -23.22 10.15
CA ILE A 803 -11.91 -23.53 8.75
C ILE A 803 -12.58 -24.85 8.35
N ASP A 804 -13.40 -24.80 7.30
CA ASP A 804 -14.02 -25.98 6.71
C ASP A 804 -13.00 -26.91 6.03
N LYS A 805 -13.27 -28.23 6.05
CA LYS A 805 -12.41 -29.29 5.47
C LYS A 805 -12.16 -29.19 3.97
N SER A 806 -13.01 -28.50 3.23
CA SER A 806 -12.90 -28.33 1.78
C SER A 806 -12.05 -27.12 1.38
N THR A 807 -11.66 -26.31 2.35
CA THR A 807 -10.87 -25.10 2.17
C THR A 807 -9.38 -25.45 2.28
N ASN A 808 -8.65 -25.39 1.17
CA ASN A 808 -7.21 -25.67 1.15
C ASN A 808 -6.43 -24.59 1.90
N PHE A 809 -5.94 -24.92 3.10
CA PHE A 809 -5.04 -24.06 3.87
C PHE A 809 -3.58 -24.41 3.50
N ALA A 810 -2.84 -23.46 2.93
CA ALA A 810 -1.48 -23.73 2.46
C ALA A 810 -0.52 -23.95 3.65
N SER A 811 0.52 -24.78 3.43
CA SER A 811 1.54 -25.01 4.46
C SER A 811 2.33 -23.73 4.73
N ARG A 812 2.64 -23.51 6.01
CA ARG A 812 3.54 -22.44 6.47
C ARG A 812 4.97 -22.60 5.96
N ASP A 813 5.34 -23.74 5.37
CA ASP A 813 6.72 -23.98 4.87
C ASP A 813 7.21 -22.88 3.90
N SER A 814 6.29 -22.23 3.19
CA SER A 814 6.54 -21.11 2.28
C SER A 814 6.63 -19.73 2.95
N SER A 815 6.32 -19.62 4.25
CA SER A 815 6.30 -18.39 5.07
C SER A 815 6.67 -18.72 6.53
N PRO A 816 7.93 -19.09 6.81
CA PRO A 816 8.33 -19.56 8.13
C PRO A 816 8.15 -18.53 9.26
N GLN A 817 8.13 -17.23 8.91
CA GLN A 817 7.87 -16.12 9.83
C GLN A 817 6.41 -16.02 10.27
N SER A 818 5.47 -16.56 9.49
CA SER A 818 4.04 -16.51 9.83
C SER A 818 3.75 -17.32 11.10
N VAL A 819 2.66 -17.00 11.78
CA VAL A 819 2.20 -17.71 12.98
C VAL A 819 0.80 -18.24 12.73
N THR A 820 0.61 -19.53 12.95
CA THR A 820 -0.69 -20.20 12.79
C THR A 820 -0.98 -21.01 14.05
N THR A 821 -1.84 -20.52 14.95
CA THR A 821 -2.18 -21.24 16.19
C THR A 821 -3.68 -21.28 16.43
N ASP A 822 -4.14 -22.31 17.14
CA ASP A 822 -5.51 -22.39 17.68
C ASP A 822 -6.64 -22.31 16.63
N ASN A 823 -6.33 -22.56 15.36
CA ASN A 823 -7.34 -22.64 14.31
C ASN A 823 -8.05 -24.01 14.37
N VAL A 824 -9.38 -23.98 14.36
CA VAL A 824 -10.21 -25.19 14.30
C VAL A 824 -10.36 -25.60 12.84
N MET A 825 -9.65 -26.66 12.46
CA MET A 825 -9.70 -27.22 11.11
C MET A 825 -10.81 -28.27 10.98
N ASN A 826 -11.29 -28.45 9.74
CA ASN A 826 -12.22 -29.51 9.35
C ASN A 826 -13.60 -29.45 10.02
N LEU A 827 -14.06 -28.26 10.42
CA LEU A 827 -15.40 -28.07 10.96
C LEU A 827 -16.35 -27.53 9.89
N THR A 828 -17.25 -28.39 9.42
CA THR A 828 -18.36 -27.97 8.53
C THR A 828 -19.56 -27.60 9.39
N LEU A 829 -20.03 -26.36 9.26
CA LEU A 829 -21.32 -25.93 9.81
C LEU A 829 -22.41 -26.20 8.76
N ASP A 830 -23.58 -26.71 9.17
CA ASP A 830 -24.72 -26.74 8.26
C ASP A 830 -25.13 -25.29 7.93
N GLU A 831 -25.74 -25.06 6.76
CA GLU A 831 -26.17 -23.71 6.36
C GLU A 831 -27.19 -23.07 7.33
N LYS A 832 -27.95 -23.90 8.06
CA LYS A 832 -28.86 -23.47 9.14
C LYS A 832 -28.13 -23.00 10.40
N ASP A 833 -26.87 -23.40 10.55
CA ASP A 833 -26.01 -23.11 11.70
C ASP A 833 -25.02 -21.97 11.39
N LEU A 834 -25.13 -21.36 10.19
CA LEU A 834 -24.48 -20.08 9.93
C LEU A 834 -24.99 -19.08 10.98
N PRO A 835 -24.09 -18.30 11.61
CA PRO A 835 -24.52 -17.49 12.74
C PRO A 835 -25.50 -16.39 12.29
N GLU A 836 -26.75 -16.49 12.77
CA GLU A 836 -27.91 -15.64 12.43
C GLU A 836 -27.65 -14.12 12.63
N MET A 837 -26.58 -13.80 13.35
CA MET A 837 -26.13 -12.45 13.68
C MET A 837 -25.33 -11.77 12.56
N TYR A 838 -24.89 -12.49 11.52
CA TYR A 838 -24.03 -11.94 10.47
C TYR A 838 -24.78 -11.41 9.24
N PRO A 839 -24.29 -10.33 8.60
CA PRO A 839 -23.23 -9.45 9.08
C PRO A 839 -23.59 -8.78 10.42
N MET A 840 -22.59 -8.54 11.27
CA MET A 840 -22.80 -8.00 12.62
C MET A 840 -23.32 -6.57 12.54
N ARG A 841 -24.60 -6.40 12.91
CA ARG A 841 -25.32 -5.13 12.83
C ARG A 841 -26.22 -4.96 14.06
N PRO A 842 -26.49 -3.72 14.51
CA PRO A 842 -27.46 -3.45 15.59
C PRO A 842 -28.91 -3.57 15.08
N CYS A 843 -29.23 -4.61 14.30
CA CYS A 843 -30.56 -4.87 13.78
C CYS A 843 -31.41 -5.52 14.88
N PRO A 844 -32.63 -5.03 15.16
CA PRO A 844 -33.46 -5.50 16.29
C PRO A 844 -34.13 -6.87 16.07
N PHE A 845 -33.74 -7.58 15.02
CA PHE A 845 -34.21 -8.92 14.70
C PHE A 845 -33.11 -9.68 13.95
N VAL A 846 -33.25 -11.00 13.94
CA VAL A 846 -32.44 -11.94 13.17
C VAL A 846 -33.34 -12.79 12.28
N LEU A 847 -32.75 -13.50 11.31
CA LEU A 847 -33.48 -14.48 10.51
C LEU A 847 -33.11 -15.88 10.97
N SER A 848 -34.08 -16.79 11.03
CA SER A 848 -33.86 -18.20 11.38
C SER A 848 -32.86 -18.89 10.45
N ARG A 849 -32.75 -18.39 9.22
CA ARG A 849 -31.81 -18.83 8.20
C ARG A 849 -31.60 -17.70 7.20
N GLN A 850 -30.35 -17.48 6.82
CA GLN A 850 -29.97 -16.37 5.93
C GLN A 850 -29.35 -16.83 4.60
N ARG A 851 -29.33 -18.14 4.35
CA ARG A 851 -28.81 -18.74 3.12
C ARG A 851 -29.57 -20.00 2.78
N PHE A 852 -30.04 -20.12 1.55
CA PHE A 852 -30.77 -21.29 1.04
C PHE A 852 -30.11 -21.81 -0.24
N THR A 853 -29.49 -23.00 -0.17
CA THR A 853 -28.97 -23.69 -1.35
C THR A 853 -29.94 -24.78 -1.83
N ASN A 854 -30.33 -24.71 -3.11
CA ASN A 854 -31.28 -25.59 -3.77
C ASN A 854 -32.57 -25.85 -2.97
N PRO A 855 -33.26 -24.79 -2.49
CA PRO A 855 -34.49 -24.97 -1.74
C PRO A 855 -35.60 -25.54 -2.64
N LYS A 856 -36.68 -25.98 -1.98
CA LYS A 856 -37.97 -26.22 -2.63
C LYS A 856 -38.45 -24.92 -3.29
N TYR A 857 -39.39 -25.02 -4.23
CA TYR A 857 -39.95 -23.85 -4.91
C TYR A 857 -40.72 -22.93 -3.96
N GLU A 858 -41.21 -23.44 -2.84
CA GLU A 858 -41.82 -22.66 -1.78
C GLU A 858 -41.17 -23.03 -0.45
N PHE A 859 -40.80 -22.02 0.33
CA PHE A 859 -40.19 -22.17 1.65
C PHE A 859 -40.36 -20.92 2.49
N ASP A 860 -40.18 -21.09 3.80
CA ASP A 860 -40.38 -20.03 4.78
C ASP A 860 -39.05 -19.51 5.34
N VAL A 861 -39.03 -18.21 5.64
CA VAL A 861 -37.96 -17.54 6.38
C VAL A 861 -38.60 -16.88 7.60
N THR A 862 -38.17 -17.28 8.79
CA THR A 862 -38.69 -16.71 10.04
C THR A 862 -37.84 -15.53 10.47
N VAL A 863 -38.47 -14.39 10.69
CA VAL A 863 -37.88 -13.20 11.31
C VAL A 863 -38.14 -13.26 12.80
N LYS A 864 -37.08 -13.36 13.59
CA LYS A 864 -37.14 -13.46 15.05
C LYS A 864 -36.77 -12.11 15.68
N PRO A 865 -37.68 -11.46 16.44
CA PRO A 865 -37.35 -10.25 17.18
C PRO A 865 -36.30 -10.55 18.25
N LEU A 866 -35.33 -9.64 18.43
CA LEU A 866 -34.40 -9.74 19.55
C LEU A 866 -35.11 -9.39 20.87
N PRO A 867 -34.67 -9.95 22.02
CA PRO A 867 -35.31 -9.69 23.32
C PRO A 867 -35.35 -8.21 23.73
N GLU A 868 -34.43 -7.38 23.21
CA GLU A 868 -34.36 -5.96 23.52
C GLU A 868 -35.37 -5.10 22.73
N LEU A 869 -36.03 -5.67 21.71
CA LEU A 869 -37.06 -4.98 20.94
C LEU A 869 -38.30 -4.76 21.83
N LYS A 870 -38.61 -3.49 22.12
CA LYS A 870 -39.77 -3.12 22.94
C LYS A 870 -41.00 -2.75 22.12
N ASP A 871 -40.77 -2.01 21.03
CA ASP A 871 -41.81 -1.49 20.15
C ASP A 871 -41.78 -2.24 18.81
N SER A 872 -42.89 -2.23 18.07
CA SER A 872 -42.91 -2.79 16.73
C SER A 872 -42.02 -1.98 15.78
N ILE A 873 -41.18 -2.65 14.99
CA ILE A 873 -40.38 -2.01 13.95
C ILE A 873 -40.93 -2.34 12.56
N HIS A 874 -41.09 -1.31 11.74
CA HIS A 874 -41.47 -1.47 10.35
C HIS A 874 -40.32 -2.11 9.56
N PHE A 875 -40.63 -2.98 8.60
CA PHE A 875 -39.67 -3.51 7.65
C PHE A 875 -40.24 -3.45 6.24
N VAL A 876 -39.32 -3.39 5.28
CA VAL A 876 -39.58 -3.56 3.85
C VAL A 876 -38.63 -4.61 3.30
N ILE A 877 -39.11 -5.38 2.33
CA ILE A 877 -38.28 -6.24 1.51
C ILE A 877 -37.64 -5.39 0.41
N ARG A 878 -36.32 -5.50 0.28
CA ARG A 878 -35.56 -4.98 -0.88
C ARG A 878 -34.94 -6.14 -1.63
N GLN A 879 -34.97 -6.08 -2.95
CA GLN A 879 -34.44 -7.10 -3.86
C GLN A 879 -33.79 -6.38 -5.03
N ASN A 880 -32.74 -6.98 -5.58
CA ASN A 880 -32.12 -6.54 -6.82
C ASN A 880 -33.10 -6.64 -7.99
N TYR A 881 -32.94 -5.78 -9.00
CA TYR A 881 -33.85 -5.74 -10.15
C TYR A 881 -33.82 -7.05 -10.95
N GLU A 882 -32.68 -7.75 -11.02
CA GLU A 882 -32.57 -9.03 -11.72
C GLU A 882 -32.93 -10.26 -10.87
N CYS A 883 -33.28 -10.05 -9.61
CA CYS A 883 -33.80 -11.09 -8.72
C CYS A 883 -35.31 -11.26 -8.86
N ASP A 884 -35.84 -11.08 -10.07
CA ASP A 884 -37.27 -11.12 -10.37
C ASP A 884 -37.85 -12.55 -10.49
N TRP A 885 -37.00 -13.56 -10.29
CA TRP A 885 -37.30 -14.99 -10.34
C TRP A 885 -37.74 -15.57 -9.00
N PHE A 886 -37.91 -14.75 -7.95
CA PHE A 886 -38.56 -15.15 -6.71
C PHE A 886 -39.32 -13.99 -6.05
N GLU A 887 -40.37 -14.33 -5.32
CA GLU A 887 -41.22 -13.40 -4.59
C GLU A 887 -41.11 -13.66 -3.09
N VAL A 888 -41.23 -12.59 -2.29
CA VAL A 888 -41.24 -12.65 -0.82
C VAL A 888 -42.49 -11.96 -0.29
N THR A 889 -43.31 -12.69 0.46
CA THR A 889 -44.57 -12.18 1.02
C THR A 889 -44.60 -12.35 2.55
N PRO A 890 -45.00 -11.33 3.32
CA PRO A 890 -45.31 -9.96 2.88
C PRO A 890 -44.05 -9.17 2.48
N SER A 891 -44.19 -8.25 1.53
CA SER A 891 -43.10 -7.37 1.06
C SER A 891 -42.85 -6.17 1.99
N SER A 892 -43.74 -5.92 2.95
CA SER A 892 -43.58 -4.94 4.03
C SER A 892 -44.47 -5.30 5.21
N GLY A 893 -44.12 -4.86 6.41
CA GLY A 893 -44.94 -5.10 7.59
C GLY A 893 -44.24 -4.65 8.87
N TYR A 894 -44.64 -5.26 9.99
CA TYR A 894 -44.05 -4.96 11.30
C TYR A 894 -43.53 -6.22 11.97
N VAL A 895 -42.32 -6.14 12.51
CA VAL A 895 -41.80 -7.12 13.47
C VAL A 895 -42.16 -6.61 14.86
N LYS A 896 -42.89 -7.42 15.64
CA LYS A 896 -43.35 -7.06 16.99
C LYS A 896 -42.51 -7.77 18.04
N ALA A 897 -42.40 -7.15 19.21
CA ALA A 897 -41.71 -7.74 20.35
C ALA A 897 -42.32 -9.11 20.71
N GLY A 898 -41.48 -10.15 20.80
CA GLY A 898 -41.90 -11.50 21.19
C GLY A 898 -42.74 -12.28 20.17
N GLU A 899 -43.08 -11.70 19.02
CA GLU A 899 -43.83 -12.37 17.95
C GLU A 899 -42.91 -12.64 16.75
N GLU A 900 -42.71 -13.92 16.43
CA GLU A 900 -42.03 -14.31 15.19
C GLU A 900 -42.90 -13.99 13.97
N LEU A 901 -42.26 -13.49 12.90
CA LEU A 901 -42.90 -13.23 11.63
C LEU A 901 -42.40 -14.24 10.60
N THR A 902 -43.31 -14.85 9.84
CA THR A 902 -42.95 -15.72 8.72
C THR A 902 -43.02 -14.95 7.40
N LEU A 903 -41.93 -15.00 6.63
CA LEU A 903 -41.88 -14.59 5.23
C LEU A 903 -41.99 -15.84 4.35
N HIS A 904 -42.94 -15.85 3.44
CA HIS A 904 -43.11 -16.88 2.44
C HIS A 904 -42.32 -16.53 1.19
N VAL A 905 -41.42 -17.42 0.77
CA VAL A 905 -40.61 -17.24 -0.44
C VAL A 905 -41.07 -18.22 -1.51
N LYS A 906 -41.36 -17.71 -2.70
CA LYS A 906 -41.78 -18.50 -3.86
C LYS A 906 -40.84 -18.28 -5.03
N LEU A 907 -40.22 -19.36 -5.51
CA LEU A 907 -39.42 -19.35 -6.74
C LEU A 907 -40.33 -19.45 -7.97
N LEU A 908 -40.05 -18.64 -8.98
CA LEU A 908 -40.80 -18.56 -10.23
C LEU A 908 -40.08 -19.37 -11.31
N GLU A 909 -40.54 -20.62 -11.51
CA GLU A 909 -39.88 -21.56 -12.42
C GLU A 909 -39.82 -21.06 -13.87
N ASP A 910 -40.87 -20.40 -14.34
CA ASP A 910 -40.98 -19.82 -15.68
C ASP A 910 -39.92 -18.75 -15.97
N LYS A 911 -39.38 -18.11 -14.92
CA LYS A 911 -38.27 -17.15 -15.01
C LYS A 911 -36.89 -17.78 -14.83
N MET A 912 -36.83 -19.09 -14.58
CA MET A 912 -35.59 -19.84 -14.35
C MET A 912 -35.20 -20.78 -15.50
N GLN A 913 -35.23 -20.28 -16.74
CA GLN A 913 -35.12 -21.10 -17.95
C GLN A 913 -33.83 -20.89 -18.78
N ASP A 914 -33.07 -19.83 -18.51
CA ASP A 914 -31.96 -19.39 -19.36
C ASP A 914 -30.56 -19.64 -18.77
N ARG A 915 -30.49 -20.08 -17.52
CA ARG A 915 -29.25 -20.20 -16.75
C ARG A 915 -29.20 -21.48 -15.92
N ARG A 916 -27.99 -22.01 -15.73
CA ARG A 916 -27.77 -23.16 -14.84
C ARG A 916 -27.91 -22.79 -13.36
N TYR A 917 -27.39 -21.63 -12.99
CA TYR A 917 -27.39 -21.14 -11.62
C TYR A 917 -28.17 -19.82 -11.56
N TYR A 918 -29.08 -19.73 -10.62
CA TYR A 918 -29.75 -18.50 -10.21
C TYR A 918 -29.32 -18.17 -8.80
N ARG A 919 -28.71 -17.00 -8.65
CA ARG A 919 -28.24 -16.49 -7.37
C ARG A 919 -28.82 -15.11 -7.14
N GLY A 920 -29.36 -14.92 -5.94
CA GLY A 920 -30.05 -13.69 -5.60
C GLY A 920 -30.13 -13.49 -4.11
N ALA A 921 -30.47 -12.26 -3.73
CA ALA A 921 -30.62 -11.88 -2.35
C ALA A 921 -31.87 -11.02 -2.16
N PHE A 922 -32.48 -11.12 -0.99
CA PHE A 922 -33.41 -10.12 -0.50
C PHE A 922 -32.97 -9.63 0.88
N LEU A 923 -33.34 -8.41 1.20
CA LEU A 923 -33.02 -7.76 2.47
C LEU A 923 -34.32 -7.53 3.24
N VAL A 924 -34.37 -7.99 4.49
CA VAL A 924 -35.38 -7.52 5.45
C VAL A 924 -34.84 -6.23 6.06
N ARG A 925 -35.31 -5.09 5.58
CA ARG A 925 -34.70 -3.78 5.81
C ARG A 925 -35.60 -2.84 6.60
N THR A 926 -35.03 -2.18 7.60
CA THR A 926 -35.67 -1.15 8.43
C THR A 926 -35.66 0.22 7.73
N PRO A 927 -36.56 1.15 8.09
CA PRO A 927 -36.54 2.53 7.57
C PRO A 927 -35.21 3.25 7.77
N GLU A 928 -34.50 2.97 8.87
CA GLU A 928 -33.20 3.57 9.21
C GLU A 928 -32.04 2.94 8.42
N GLY A 929 -32.32 1.98 7.53
CA GLY A 929 -31.35 1.38 6.63
C GLY A 929 -30.55 0.20 7.17
N LEU A 930 -30.85 -0.27 8.38
CA LEU A 930 -30.32 -1.55 8.85
C LEU A 930 -31.07 -2.69 8.19
N SER A 931 -30.38 -3.76 7.82
CA SER A 931 -31.02 -4.90 7.17
C SER A 931 -30.44 -6.25 7.61
N ARG A 932 -31.22 -7.31 7.41
CA ARG A 932 -30.77 -8.70 7.42
C ARG A 932 -30.85 -9.28 6.00
N PRO A 933 -29.72 -9.63 5.38
CA PRO A 933 -29.71 -10.26 4.07
C PRO A 933 -30.09 -11.74 4.17
N CYS A 934 -30.81 -12.22 3.15
CA CYS A 934 -31.10 -13.62 2.89
C CYS A 934 -30.75 -13.95 1.44
N THR A 935 -29.87 -14.94 1.24
CA THR A 935 -29.42 -15.35 -0.09
C THR A 935 -30.06 -16.66 -0.53
N ILE A 936 -30.37 -16.76 -1.83
CA ILE A 936 -31.04 -17.92 -2.44
C ILE A 936 -30.21 -18.38 -3.63
N TYR A 937 -29.90 -19.67 -3.66
CA TYR A 937 -29.16 -20.34 -4.73
C TYR A 937 -30.03 -21.44 -5.30
N LYS A 938 -30.31 -21.40 -6.60
CA LYS A 938 -31.06 -22.42 -7.30
C LYS A 938 -30.28 -22.91 -8.51
N GLU A 939 -29.98 -24.19 -8.53
CA GLU A 939 -29.50 -24.88 -9.72
C GLU A 939 -30.69 -25.43 -10.52
N THR A 940 -30.67 -25.20 -11.84
CA THR A 940 -31.68 -25.67 -12.78
C THR A 940 -31.15 -26.85 -13.59
N LYS A 941 -31.99 -27.41 -14.48
CA LYS A 941 -31.56 -28.42 -15.45
C LYS A 941 -31.05 -27.80 -16.76
N PHE A 942 -30.95 -26.47 -16.85
CA PHE A 942 -30.49 -25.80 -18.05
C PHE A 942 -29.12 -26.35 -18.47
N LEU A 943 -28.97 -26.59 -19.76
CA LEU A 943 -27.71 -26.89 -20.42
C LEU A 943 -27.56 -25.88 -21.54
N PRO A 944 -26.38 -25.24 -21.70
CA PRO A 944 -26.15 -24.36 -22.84
C PRO A 944 -26.44 -25.10 -24.14
N PRO A 945 -27.03 -24.42 -25.14
CA PRO A 945 -27.27 -25.04 -26.45
C PRO A 945 -25.94 -25.42 -27.10
N PHE A 946 -25.92 -26.56 -27.78
CA PHE A 946 -24.72 -27.02 -28.50
C PHE A 946 -24.41 -26.13 -29.72
N LYS A 947 -25.44 -25.61 -30.39
CA LYS A 947 -25.30 -24.68 -31.51
C LYS A 947 -25.58 -23.24 -31.08
N ALA A 948 -24.97 -22.29 -31.78
CA ALA A 948 -25.24 -20.87 -31.58
C ALA A 948 -26.73 -20.56 -31.83
N GLU A 949 -27.31 -19.70 -30.99
CA GLU A 949 -28.74 -19.35 -31.06
C GLU A 949 -29.07 -18.21 -32.04
N LYS A 950 -28.08 -17.42 -32.48
CA LYS A 950 -28.29 -16.27 -33.39
C LYS A 950 -27.93 -16.64 -34.83
N GLU A 951 -28.83 -16.37 -35.78
CA GLU A 951 -28.53 -16.42 -37.23
C GLU A 951 -27.71 -15.19 -37.64
N GLY A 952 -26.57 -15.41 -38.33
CA GLY A 952 -25.77 -14.33 -38.94
C GLY A 952 -24.25 -14.44 -38.75
N ASP A 953 -23.80 -15.19 -37.76
CA ASP A 953 -22.37 -15.34 -37.43
C ASP A 953 -21.73 -16.54 -38.14
N VAL A 954 -20.42 -16.47 -38.41
CA VAL A 954 -19.70 -17.61 -38.97
C VAL A 954 -19.45 -18.63 -37.86
N ALA A 955 -19.95 -19.85 -38.02
CA ALA A 955 -19.65 -20.98 -37.14
C ALA A 955 -19.34 -22.23 -37.97
N VAL A 956 -18.07 -22.59 -38.02
CA VAL A 956 -17.58 -23.81 -38.67
C VAL A 956 -17.43 -24.89 -37.61
N TYR A 957 -18.39 -25.83 -37.58
CA TYR A 957 -18.36 -26.96 -36.67
C TYR A 957 -17.48 -28.08 -37.22
N LEU A 958 -16.51 -28.52 -36.43
CA LEU A 958 -15.68 -29.69 -36.77
C LEU A 958 -16.22 -30.90 -36.02
N ASP A 959 -16.27 -32.04 -36.71
CA ASP A 959 -16.69 -33.29 -36.10
C ASP A 959 -15.58 -33.80 -35.17
N ALA A 960 -15.77 -33.64 -33.86
CA ALA A 960 -14.81 -34.08 -32.85
C ALA A 960 -14.52 -35.59 -32.94
N PHE A 961 -15.45 -36.41 -33.43
CA PHE A 961 -15.32 -37.86 -33.49
C PHE A 961 -14.60 -38.37 -34.75
N ASN A 962 -14.43 -37.52 -35.76
CA ASN A 962 -13.85 -37.87 -37.06
C ASN A 962 -12.72 -36.89 -37.43
N PRO A 963 -11.57 -36.93 -36.74
CA PRO A 963 -10.40 -36.15 -37.12
C PRO A 963 -9.87 -36.61 -38.48
N THR A 964 -9.23 -35.69 -39.21
CA THR A 964 -8.57 -35.96 -40.49
C THR A 964 -7.33 -36.83 -40.32
N SER A 965 -6.65 -36.74 -39.16
CA SER A 965 -5.53 -37.60 -38.78
C SER A 965 -5.56 -37.91 -37.28
N GLY A 966 -5.06 -39.09 -36.89
CA GLY A 966 -5.13 -39.62 -35.53
C GLY A 966 -6.36 -40.50 -35.28
N ILE A 967 -6.30 -41.35 -34.25
CA ILE A 967 -7.41 -42.24 -33.87
C ILE A 967 -8.02 -41.73 -32.55
N PRO A 968 -9.26 -41.23 -32.53
CA PRO A 968 -9.90 -40.72 -31.32
C PRO A 968 -10.35 -41.86 -30.39
N ASP A 969 -10.14 -41.70 -29.08
CA ASP A 969 -10.66 -42.60 -28.05
C ASP A 969 -12.09 -42.20 -27.67
N VAL A 970 -13.06 -42.70 -28.44
CA VAL A 970 -14.48 -42.37 -28.24
C VAL A 970 -15.08 -43.24 -27.13
N VAL A 971 -15.65 -42.59 -26.12
CA VAL A 971 -16.30 -43.24 -24.97
C VAL A 971 -17.71 -42.70 -24.77
N ASP A 972 -18.52 -43.43 -24.01
CA ASP A 972 -19.86 -42.96 -23.61
C ASP A 972 -19.75 -41.81 -22.60
N GLU A 973 -20.48 -40.72 -22.85
CA GLU A 973 -20.55 -39.55 -21.98
C GLU A 973 -21.99 -39.03 -21.95
N LYS A 974 -22.69 -39.27 -20.84
CA LYS A 974 -24.14 -38.99 -20.73
C LYS A 974 -24.45 -37.50 -20.70
N THR A 975 -23.46 -36.66 -20.39
CA THR A 975 -23.63 -35.20 -20.36
C THR A 975 -23.40 -34.53 -21.71
N SER A 976 -22.91 -35.28 -22.70
CA SER A 976 -22.82 -34.86 -24.10
C SER A 976 -24.17 -34.94 -24.81
N PRO A 977 -24.53 -33.97 -25.67
CA PRO A 977 -25.73 -34.03 -26.49
C PRO A 977 -25.81 -35.27 -27.40
N SER A 978 -24.66 -35.85 -27.78
CA SER A 978 -24.59 -37.06 -28.61
C SER A 978 -24.53 -38.36 -27.79
N GLY A 979 -24.42 -38.26 -26.46
CA GLY A 979 -24.19 -39.40 -25.57
C GLY A 979 -22.76 -39.96 -25.61
N LYS A 980 -21.85 -39.33 -26.36
CA LYS A 980 -20.45 -39.74 -26.55
C LYS A 980 -19.49 -38.57 -26.44
N ALA A 981 -18.24 -38.83 -26.09
CA ALA A 981 -17.15 -37.85 -26.14
C ALA A 981 -15.81 -38.53 -26.47
N VAL A 982 -14.89 -37.77 -27.04
CA VAL A 982 -13.48 -38.13 -27.22
C VAL A 982 -12.75 -37.91 -25.91
N ARG A 983 -12.18 -38.98 -25.35
CA ARG A 983 -11.40 -38.94 -24.11
C ARG A 983 -9.94 -38.63 -24.40
N MET A 984 -9.46 -37.47 -23.93
CA MET A 984 -8.07 -37.06 -24.02
C MET A 984 -7.38 -37.17 -22.65
N THR A 985 -6.40 -38.08 -22.55
CA THR A 985 -5.64 -38.36 -21.32
C THR A 985 -4.17 -38.68 -21.60
N LYS A 986 -3.31 -38.47 -20.60
CA LYS A 986 -1.89 -38.84 -20.69
C LYS A 986 -1.75 -40.36 -20.88
N GLY A 987 -1.12 -40.79 -21.98
CA GLY A 987 -1.04 -42.19 -22.42
C GLY A 987 -1.77 -42.48 -23.74
N ASN A 988 -2.63 -41.55 -24.19
CA ASN A 988 -3.21 -41.53 -25.52
C ASN A 988 -2.56 -40.40 -26.36
N GLU A 989 -1.27 -40.54 -26.65
CA GLU A 989 -0.44 -39.51 -27.31
C GLU A 989 -0.77 -39.28 -28.80
N ASN A 990 -1.86 -39.87 -29.30
CA ASN A 990 -2.34 -39.61 -30.64
C ASN A 990 -2.73 -38.14 -30.74
N THR A 991 -1.88 -37.36 -31.42
CA THR A 991 -2.27 -36.04 -31.92
C THR A 991 -3.47 -36.24 -32.83
N LEU A 992 -4.57 -35.57 -32.49
CA LEU A 992 -5.76 -35.51 -33.33
C LEU A 992 -5.68 -34.23 -34.16
N GLU A 993 -5.90 -34.35 -35.46
CA GLU A 993 -5.83 -33.23 -36.40
C GLU A 993 -7.15 -33.09 -37.16
N TRP A 994 -7.64 -31.86 -37.27
CA TRP A 994 -8.79 -31.51 -38.07
C TRP A 994 -8.39 -30.48 -39.12
N GLU A 995 -8.71 -30.78 -40.37
CA GLU A 995 -8.62 -29.82 -41.46
C GLU A 995 -9.94 -29.05 -41.63
N PHE A 996 -9.85 -27.74 -41.87
CA PHE A 996 -11.04 -26.90 -42.05
C PHE A 996 -10.78 -25.71 -42.97
N THR A 997 -11.86 -25.02 -43.37
CA THR A 997 -11.82 -23.77 -44.15
C THR A 997 -12.71 -22.74 -43.47
N VAL A 998 -12.43 -21.45 -43.70
CA VAL A 998 -13.27 -20.35 -43.23
C VAL A 998 -13.95 -19.67 -44.43
N PRO A 999 -15.17 -19.14 -44.29
CA PRO A 999 -15.93 -18.58 -45.40
C PRO A 999 -15.47 -17.16 -45.83
N LYS A 1000 -14.67 -16.48 -45.00
CA LYS A 1000 -14.11 -15.14 -45.27
C LYS A 1000 -12.80 -14.95 -44.52
N ASP A 1001 -11.94 -14.06 -45.02
CA ASP A 1001 -10.74 -13.64 -44.30
C ASP A 1001 -11.15 -12.91 -43.02
N GLY A 1002 -10.44 -13.15 -41.92
CA GLY A 1002 -10.67 -12.40 -40.70
C GLY A 1002 -10.18 -13.08 -39.44
N ARG A 1003 -10.59 -12.51 -38.31
CA ARG A 1003 -10.25 -12.99 -36.97
C ARG A 1003 -11.25 -14.03 -36.51
N TYR A 1004 -10.74 -15.18 -36.10
CA TYR A 1004 -11.52 -16.33 -35.63
C TYR A 1004 -11.05 -16.81 -34.26
N TYR A 1005 -11.98 -17.39 -33.52
CA TYR A 1005 -11.79 -18.04 -32.23
C TYR A 1005 -12.10 -19.51 -32.38
N ILE A 1006 -11.30 -20.36 -31.75
CA ILE A 1006 -11.53 -21.80 -31.70
C ILE A 1006 -12.05 -22.12 -30.31
N LEU A 1007 -13.23 -22.75 -30.22
CA LEU A 1007 -13.80 -23.19 -28.96
C LEU A 1007 -13.91 -24.71 -28.95
N LEU A 1008 -13.71 -25.29 -27.78
CA LEU A 1008 -13.88 -26.71 -27.50
C LEU A 1008 -15.14 -26.89 -26.64
N HIS A 1009 -16.05 -27.78 -27.03
CA HIS A 1009 -17.15 -28.22 -26.19
C HIS A 1009 -16.71 -29.47 -25.43
N GLY A 1010 -16.63 -29.34 -24.11
CA GLY A 1010 -16.05 -30.38 -23.30
C GLY A 1010 -16.33 -30.27 -21.82
N SER A 1011 -15.94 -31.30 -21.09
CA SER A 1011 -15.90 -31.33 -19.63
C SER A 1011 -14.60 -31.98 -19.15
N GLY A 1012 -14.23 -31.78 -17.89
CA GLY A 1012 -13.02 -32.41 -17.35
C GLY A 1012 -12.71 -32.08 -15.91
N ARG A 1013 -11.88 -32.92 -15.28
CA ARG A 1013 -11.55 -32.83 -13.85
C ARG A 1013 -10.12 -33.30 -13.51
N PRO A 1014 -9.41 -32.60 -12.60
CA PRO A 1014 -9.53 -31.17 -12.30
C PRO A 1014 -8.72 -30.35 -13.33
N PHE A 1015 -9.38 -29.47 -14.08
CA PHE A 1015 -8.79 -28.54 -15.07
C PHE A 1015 -7.87 -29.20 -16.12
N PRO A 1016 -8.42 -29.88 -17.14
CA PRO A 1016 -7.57 -30.53 -18.13
C PRO A 1016 -6.75 -29.52 -18.93
N ASP A 1017 -5.48 -29.86 -19.14
CA ASP A 1017 -4.59 -29.10 -20.02
C ASP A 1017 -4.61 -29.79 -21.40
N VAL A 1018 -4.82 -29.01 -22.46
CA VAL A 1018 -4.72 -29.49 -23.84
C VAL A 1018 -3.57 -28.75 -24.51
N MET A 1019 -2.72 -29.46 -25.25
CA MET A 1019 -1.74 -28.82 -26.12
C MET A 1019 -2.41 -28.62 -27.48
N ALA A 1020 -2.29 -27.41 -28.01
CA ALA A 1020 -2.88 -27.07 -29.29
C ALA A 1020 -1.87 -26.41 -30.22
N SER A 1021 -2.06 -26.64 -31.52
CA SER A 1021 -1.32 -26.05 -32.61
C SER A 1021 -2.29 -25.75 -33.76
N VAL A 1022 -2.14 -24.58 -34.38
CA VAL A 1022 -2.92 -24.17 -35.56
C VAL A 1022 -1.95 -23.88 -36.69
N ASP A 1023 -2.24 -24.39 -37.89
CA ASP A 1023 -1.44 -24.21 -39.11
C ASP A 1023 0.06 -24.54 -38.94
N GLY A 1024 0.34 -25.64 -38.24
CA GLY A 1024 1.70 -26.11 -38.07
C GLY A 1024 2.51 -25.38 -36.97
N SER A 1025 1.90 -24.44 -36.23
CA SER A 1025 2.57 -23.72 -35.13
C SER A 1025 3.14 -24.66 -34.07
N GLU A 1026 4.08 -24.18 -33.24
CA GLU A 1026 4.50 -24.93 -32.07
C GLU A 1026 3.30 -25.25 -31.16
N PHE A 1027 3.30 -26.44 -30.56
CA PHE A 1027 2.31 -26.82 -29.56
C PHE A 1027 2.45 -25.95 -28.32
N LYS A 1028 1.38 -25.26 -27.97
CA LYS A 1028 1.31 -24.48 -26.72
C LYS A 1028 0.24 -25.05 -25.80
N LYS A 1029 0.49 -24.96 -24.50
CA LYS A 1029 -0.46 -25.37 -23.47
C LYS A 1029 -1.65 -24.42 -23.44
N SER A 1030 -2.86 -24.96 -23.44
CA SER A 1030 -4.11 -24.24 -23.15
C SER A 1030 -4.81 -24.92 -21.98
N GLU A 1031 -5.23 -24.16 -20.99
CA GLU A 1031 -6.06 -24.68 -19.89
C GLU A 1031 -7.52 -24.70 -20.32
N HIS A 1032 -8.13 -25.87 -20.35
CA HIS A 1032 -9.56 -25.98 -20.62
C HIS A 1032 -10.33 -25.77 -19.30
N GLN A 1033 -11.06 -24.66 -19.23
CA GLN A 1033 -11.63 -24.11 -17.99
C GLN A 1033 -12.93 -24.76 -17.56
N THR A 1034 -12.95 -26.08 -17.54
CA THR A 1034 -14.06 -26.86 -17.02
C THR A 1034 -13.56 -27.56 -15.76
N ASN A 1035 -14.05 -27.16 -14.60
CA ASN A 1035 -14.05 -28.02 -13.40
C ASN A 1035 -15.49 -28.48 -13.11
N THR A 1036 -16.19 -28.79 -14.18
CA THR A 1036 -17.62 -29.13 -14.19
C THR A 1036 -17.77 -30.62 -14.48
N ASN A 1037 -18.93 -31.17 -14.10
CA ASN A 1037 -19.36 -32.51 -14.52
C ASN A 1037 -20.24 -32.44 -15.78
N PHE A 1038 -20.27 -31.32 -16.48
CA PHE A 1038 -21.16 -31.08 -17.61
C PHE A 1038 -20.41 -30.33 -18.71
N MET A 1039 -20.85 -30.53 -19.95
CA MET A 1039 -20.21 -30.02 -21.15
C MET A 1039 -20.47 -28.52 -21.32
N ILE A 1040 -19.42 -27.75 -21.62
CA ILE A 1040 -19.51 -26.32 -21.96
C ILE A 1040 -18.51 -25.96 -23.07
N TRP A 1041 -18.84 -24.91 -23.82
CA TRP A 1041 -17.92 -24.29 -24.78
C TRP A 1041 -16.85 -23.49 -24.08
N THR A 1042 -15.58 -23.71 -24.37
CA THR A 1042 -14.47 -22.93 -23.81
C THR A 1042 -13.51 -22.51 -24.91
N ILE A 1043 -13.08 -21.25 -24.90
CA ILE A 1043 -12.10 -20.74 -25.86
C ILE A 1043 -10.77 -21.48 -25.67
N LEU A 1044 -10.20 -21.94 -26.79
CA LEU A 1044 -8.87 -22.49 -26.87
C LEU A 1044 -7.87 -21.33 -26.88
N ALA A 1045 -7.02 -21.24 -25.85
CA ALA A 1045 -6.08 -20.13 -25.65
C ALA A 1045 -4.63 -20.61 -25.40
N PRO A 1046 -3.94 -21.10 -26.44
CA PRO A 1046 -2.63 -21.72 -26.28
C PRO A 1046 -1.54 -20.69 -25.93
N GLY A 1047 -0.81 -20.91 -24.83
CA GLY A 1047 0.23 -20.01 -24.32
C GLY A 1047 -0.28 -18.89 -23.42
N GLY A 1048 -1.57 -18.91 -23.07
CA GLY A 1048 -2.17 -17.95 -22.14
C GLY A 1048 -1.75 -18.19 -20.67
N ASN A 1049 -1.10 -17.19 -20.05
CA ASN A 1049 -0.91 -17.14 -18.59
C ASN A 1049 -2.21 -16.68 -17.90
N PHE A 1050 -2.22 -16.63 -16.56
CA PHE A 1050 -3.40 -16.31 -15.73
C PHE A 1050 -4.19 -15.06 -16.19
N ASN A 1051 -3.49 -14.06 -16.76
CA ASN A 1051 -4.03 -12.77 -17.22
C ASN A 1051 -4.51 -12.73 -18.69
N LEU A 1052 -4.27 -13.77 -19.49
CA LEU A 1052 -4.54 -13.80 -20.93
C LEU A 1052 -5.16 -15.15 -21.33
N ARG A 1053 -6.47 -15.32 -21.10
CA ARG A 1053 -7.17 -16.60 -21.34
C ARG A 1053 -8.02 -16.61 -22.62
N ILE A 1054 -7.76 -15.68 -23.54
CA ILE A 1054 -8.36 -15.63 -24.87
C ILE A 1054 -7.25 -15.61 -25.91
N ALA A 1055 -7.38 -16.45 -26.94
CA ALA A 1055 -6.60 -16.38 -28.17
C ALA A 1055 -7.52 -16.29 -29.38
N TYR A 1056 -7.02 -15.67 -30.44
CA TYR A 1056 -7.66 -15.61 -31.75
C TYR A 1056 -6.63 -15.91 -32.85
N TYR A 1057 -7.13 -16.20 -34.03
CA TYR A 1057 -6.36 -16.57 -35.21
C TYR A 1057 -6.85 -15.77 -36.40
N ASP A 1058 -5.95 -15.11 -37.10
CA ASP A 1058 -6.28 -14.47 -38.37
C ASP A 1058 -6.20 -15.53 -39.48
N LEU A 1059 -7.36 -15.93 -40.01
CA LEU A 1059 -7.53 -17.03 -40.95
C LEU A 1059 -7.93 -16.50 -42.33
N ASP A 1060 -7.58 -17.26 -43.38
CA ASP A 1060 -7.65 -16.87 -44.79
C ASP A 1060 -8.60 -17.83 -45.52
N ALA A 1061 -9.66 -17.29 -46.11
CA ALA A 1061 -10.69 -18.10 -46.78
C ALA A 1061 -10.20 -18.83 -48.02
N SER A 1062 -9.07 -18.42 -48.59
CA SER A 1062 -8.45 -19.12 -49.74
C SER A 1062 -7.62 -20.33 -49.33
N LYS A 1063 -7.37 -20.52 -48.03
CA LYS A 1063 -6.51 -21.59 -47.49
C LYS A 1063 -7.30 -22.66 -46.75
N LYS A 1064 -6.70 -23.83 -46.70
CA LYS A 1064 -7.11 -24.92 -45.82
C LYS A 1064 -6.26 -24.85 -44.56
N HIS A 1065 -6.92 -24.75 -43.42
CA HIS A 1065 -6.31 -24.62 -42.10
C HIS A 1065 -6.29 -25.96 -41.37
N THR A 1066 -5.39 -26.10 -40.41
CA THR A 1066 -5.26 -27.30 -39.57
C THR A 1066 -5.32 -26.94 -38.08
N LEU A 1067 -6.13 -27.69 -37.32
CA LEU A 1067 -6.14 -27.67 -35.86
C LEU A 1067 -5.60 -29.00 -35.35
N ARG A 1068 -4.55 -28.97 -34.54
CA ARG A 1068 -3.98 -30.16 -33.89
C ARG A 1068 -4.16 -30.07 -32.38
N LEU A 1069 -4.71 -31.11 -31.76
CA LEU A 1069 -4.88 -31.22 -30.32
C LEU A 1069 -4.21 -32.50 -29.80
N GLN A 1070 -3.55 -32.40 -28.65
CA GLN A 1070 -3.06 -33.55 -27.91
C GLN A 1070 -3.17 -33.33 -26.39
N PRO A 1071 -3.17 -34.40 -25.57
CA PRO A 1071 -3.22 -34.26 -24.11
C PRO A 1071 -2.06 -33.43 -23.55
N GLY A 1072 -2.31 -32.65 -22.48
CA GLY A 1072 -1.29 -31.87 -21.77
C GLY A 1072 -0.21 -32.73 -21.07
N PRO A 1073 0.98 -32.16 -20.81
CA PRO A 1073 2.12 -32.92 -20.29
C PRO A 1073 2.02 -33.31 -18.80
N ASN A 1074 1.09 -32.72 -18.03
CA ASN A 1074 0.99 -32.90 -16.58
C ASN A 1074 0.58 -34.32 -16.16
N LYS A 1075 1.23 -34.85 -15.10
CA LYS A 1075 1.11 -36.25 -14.63
C LYS A 1075 -0.12 -36.56 -13.77
N ASN A 1076 -0.85 -35.54 -13.29
CA ASN A 1076 -1.99 -35.74 -12.40
C ASN A 1076 -3.29 -35.83 -13.22
N THR A 1077 -3.87 -37.05 -13.31
CA THR A 1077 -5.27 -37.44 -13.66
C THR A 1077 -6.23 -36.43 -14.33
N LYS A 1078 -5.75 -35.61 -15.26
CA LYS A 1078 -6.54 -34.62 -15.99
C LYS A 1078 -7.13 -35.26 -17.24
N ILE A 1079 -8.44 -35.48 -17.24
CA ILE A 1079 -9.20 -36.03 -18.38
C ILE A 1079 -10.01 -34.90 -19.01
N LEU A 1080 -9.87 -34.70 -20.32
CA LEU A 1080 -10.80 -33.91 -21.13
C LEU A 1080 -11.73 -34.85 -21.89
N MET A 1081 -13.02 -34.64 -21.74
CA MET A 1081 -14.08 -35.26 -22.55
C MET A 1081 -14.51 -34.21 -23.57
N LEU A 1082 -14.21 -34.41 -24.85
CA LEU A 1082 -14.45 -33.47 -25.95
C LEU A 1082 -15.51 -34.02 -26.89
N ASP A 1083 -16.59 -33.29 -27.16
CA ASP A 1083 -17.66 -33.74 -28.08
C ASP A 1083 -17.95 -32.73 -29.21
N GLY A 1084 -17.30 -31.56 -29.19
CA GLY A 1084 -17.49 -30.52 -30.19
C GLY A 1084 -16.30 -29.59 -30.32
N ILE A 1085 -16.07 -29.11 -31.54
CA ILE A 1085 -15.12 -28.06 -31.85
C ILE A 1085 -15.83 -27.08 -32.78
N VAL A 1086 -15.67 -25.78 -32.53
CA VAL A 1086 -16.20 -24.75 -33.41
C VAL A 1086 -15.16 -23.67 -33.66
N VAL A 1087 -15.08 -23.23 -34.92
CA VAL A 1087 -14.31 -22.05 -35.33
C VAL A 1087 -15.30 -20.96 -35.67
N THR A 1088 -15.21 -19.82 -34.99
CA THR A 1088 -16.20 -18.74 -35.10
C THR A 1088 -15.59 -17.35 -35.06
N ASP A 1089 -16.18 -16.38 -35.75
CA ASP A 1089 -15.84 -14.96 -35.63
C ASP A 1089 -16.61 -14.27 -34.49
N ASN A 1090 -17.57 -14.96 -33.86
CA ASN A 1090 -18.34 -14.47 -32.73
C ASN A 1090 -18.38 -15.49 -31.56
N PRO A 1091 -17.38 -15.48 -30.66
CA PRO A 1091 -17.36 -16.40 -29.52
C PRO A 1091 -18.48 -16.12 -28.49
N GLU A 1092 -19.08 -14.93 -28.49
CA GLU A 1092 -20.21 -14.58 -27.60
C GLU A 1092 -21.43 -15.48 -27.84
N ALA A 1093 -21.63 -15.91 -29.08
CA ALA A 1093 -22.76 -16.77 -29.46
C ALA A 1093 -22.75 -18.15 -28.77
N PHE A 1094 -21.63 -18.51 -28.14
CA PHE A 1094 -21.39 -19.79 -27.45
C PHE A 1094 -21.21 -19.61 -25.94
N GLU A 1095 -21.37 -18.39 -25.42
CA GLU A 1095 -21.34 -18.17 -23.98
C GLU A 1095 -22.61 -18.71 -23.30
N PRO A 1096 -22.49 -19.35 -22.13
CA PRO A 1096 -23.63 -19.54 -21.26
C PRO A 1096 -24.19 -18.17 -20.88
N ARG A 1097 -25.46 -17.92 -21.21
CA ARG A 1097 -26.18 -16.71 -20.76
C ARG A 1097 -26.40 -16.74 -19.26
#